data_AF-A0AAV8A7Y7-F1
#
_entry.id   AF-A0AAV8A7Y7-F1
#
_cell.length_a   1.000
_cell.length_b   1.000
_cell.length_c   1.000
_cell.angle_alpha   90.00
_cell.angle_beta   90.00
_cell.angle_gamma   90.00
#
_symmetry.space_group_name_H-M   'P 1'
#
loop_
_entity.id
_entity.type
_entity.pdbx_description
1 polymer ?
#
loop_
_entity_poly.entity_id
_entity_poly.type
_entity_poly.pdbx_seq_one_letter_code
_entity_poly.pdbx_strand_id
1 'polypeptide(L)'
;MNNLKQKLNTSDSNQKINDVNQKILNKNKETNERKQKEKAKNKRDLHEKEQNLKKQETNNKKSETEIDLNTIANQSVVNKNKIIDQKNNRNYPKKNEKENEKEKENEKNNEPKKANEKEEKEKEKEREKEREKEREKEREREKEKEKEKENEKEIEIEIEEETEEEQAQENEYNLEDYKEKIRSIIKKQPNPEQISRKLKNLFPKGLNDELRKFVWPLLLGVSTDELDPNFEKHIIEHKDTKQVRVDIERSLTKFIENIDPDKIPVIRNTLETIINSILSKNPTLNYFQGFHDICTCFLFVCGKDLGFKLCEKMSLTFIGDSMKPTFSVILKYLSMINLLIKEEDVEVYKFLTKAKMEPIFATSWVLTLFSYNINNFEIVKQIFDFILSTHPLMPFYLSTALVLENRNALLKKQCEFSTIYTFLQKLPKISNIDKVLEKSYLLFQIHHPKKILHQIDIDPYSDDFEKENKKQNNENKKENKNNESQNQKIKNTNTNNNNNNKNNNNNNTNMNNQNPNNTNNTNINTKNNSNKNSKEKKLVNLFLMEIKTHSTFFITATIVTIIFSILSLLHFLPYMSRTESYYTAKNCYGDLPFHLNIIKSFTKGINSEWGSLKDLQFPIYSGTALVYPFIADFHTALINGGCQCTLQATLVVTTVIEFCCLLTLLYFFFQRIVRNQIVSLITIFLVIFGGGFGWVYILKDLIFGLPEDETLIMDLNKYDYNFKIAKNKELFWFPFVDATLIPQRSALLGYCLAIFVLTLIYHLISANWIRIKFKSALKIAILASLLTGLLPLTHTYSYLVIAFITSITLILNFPYSKKYSLQIKKKYFLTILLYAVLSNIIAFPQLFLFMSRVSSDNFIRFEPIWKNEWTNPILYIILSFGPIFLIGIFSLPLICNTGYKTKFFISFILLFIFSILIMLQPWKYDNIKLLNFPFFILALATARFLVFLLDIRLEGLLDCLITPLVLILCIIIILPGLLSMASVAVNVSELFDQELIQIGEFVSKNTEKNALFAVPDTNFHRNPVTTLAGRQLLVGQEGWLWSHGINADSERRQVATYLSNGIRQDTQKTYFQNLFLKFNITYIMDSDYKIHSSIIEHFNFLKIWESENYRIFRVIFN
;
A
#
# COMPACT_ATOMS: atom_id res chain seq x y z
N MET A 1 46.73 -69.86 18.58
CA MET A 1 45.42 -70.11 17.93
C MET A 1 44.71 -71.37 18.50
N ASN A 2 44.71 -71.58 19.83
CA ASN A 2 43.97 -72.70 20.47
C ASN A 2 43.50 -72.43 21.92
N ASN A 3 43.40 -71.16 22.36
CA ASN A 3 42.98 -70.84 23.74
C ASN A 3 41.91 -69.73 23.88
N LEU A 4 41.11 -69.51 22.84
CA LEU A 4 39.95 -68.59 22.89
C LEU A 4 38.73 -69.19 22.16
N LYS A 5 38.55 -70.51 22.32
CA LYS A 5 37.40 -71.28 21.79
C LYS A 5 36.67 -72.10 22.86
N GLN A 6 36.78 -71.73 24.15
CA GLN A 6 36.18 -72.51 25.24
C GLN A 6 35.51 -71.70 26.36
N LYS A 7 34.85 -70.58 26.02
CA LYS A 7 33.85 -69.92 26.90
C LYS A 7 32.69 -69.32 26.08
N LEU A 8 31.96 -70.18 25.39
CA LEU A 8 30.60 -69.92 24.91
C LEU A 8 29.76 -71.12 25.35
N ASN A 9 29.01 -70.95 26.44
CA ASN A 9 27.81 -71.71 26.77
C ASN A 9 27.12 -71.04 27.96
N THR A 10 26.20 -70.12 27.67
CA THR A 10 25.12 -69.73 28.58
C THR A 10 23.85 -69.65 27.74
N SER A 11 23.18 -70.79 27.60
CA SER A 11 21.88 -70.94 26.92
C SER A 11 20.70 -70.39 27.72
N ASP A 12 20.89 -69.94 28.97
CA ASP A 12 19.81 -69.53 29.87
C ASP A 12 19.36 -68.07 29.73
N SER A 13 20.18 -67.18 29.16
CA SER A 13 19.81 -65.76 28.98
C SER A 13 18.90 -65.53 27.78
N ASN A 14 19.12 -66.25 26.67
CA ASN A 14 18.33 -66.09 25.45
C ASN A 14 16.90 -66.67 25.57
N GLN A 15 16.68 -67.62 26.48
CA GLN A 15 15.35 -68.20 26.70
C GLN A 15 14.45 -67.26 27.53
N LYS A 16 15.02 -66.58 28.54
CA LYS A 16 14.30 -65.54 29.31
C LYS A 16 13.94 -64.31 28.48
N ILE A 17 14.83 -63.88 27.57
CA ILE A 17 14.59 -62.73 26.68
C ILE A 17 13.46 -63.04 25.67
N ASN A 18 13.40 -64.28 25.15
CA ASN A 18 12.34 -64.67 24.23
C ASN A 18 10.97 -64.79 24.92
N ASP A 19 10.91 -65.28 26.16
CA ASP A 19 9.67 -65.36 26.93
C ASP A 19 9.12 -63.97 27.30
N VAL A 20 10.00 -63.01 27.62
CA VAL A 20 9.62 -61.61 27.91
C VAL A 20 9.15 -60.90 26.64
N ASN A 21 9.85 -61.09 25.52
CA ASN A 21 9.44 -60.50 24.24
C ASN A 21 8.12 -61.07 23.72
N GLN A 22 7.83 -62.37 23.94
CA GLN A 22 6.53 -62.94 23.63
C GLN A 22 5.41 -62.40 24.53
N LYS A 23 5.68 -62.15 25.81
CA LYS A 23 4.71 -61.52 26.73
C LYS A 23 4.40 -60.08 26.33
N ILE A 24 5.42 -59.29 25.97
CA ILE A 24 5.25 -57.90 25.51
C ILE A 24 4.49 -57.85 24.17
N LEU A 25 4.80 -58.75 23.24
CA LEU A 25 4.12 -58.82 21.95
C LEU A 25 2.64 -59.21 22.10
N ASN A 26 2.31 -60.12 23.01
CA ASN A 26 0.94 -60.51 23.29
C ASN A 26 0.16 -59.40 24.00
N LYS A 27 0.78 -58.69 24.95
CA LYS A 27 0.16 -57.55 25.65
C LYS A 27 -0.13 -56.39 24.68
N ASN A 28 0.80 -56.08 23.78
CA ASN A 28 0.63 -55.04 22.76
C ASN A 28 -0.43 -55.40 21.70
N LYS A 29 -0.60 -56.69 21.37
CA LYS A 29 -1.71 -57.14 20.53
C LYS A 29 -3.05 -56.96 21.23
N GLU A 30 -3.17 -57.32 22.50
CA GLU A 30 -4.40 -57.10 23.27
C GLU A 30 -4.75 -55.62 23.43
N THR A 31 -3.76 -54.75 23.66
CA THR A 31 -3.99 -53.30 23.77
C THR A 31 -4.42 -52.69 22.44
N ASN A 32 -3.85 -53.14 21.31
CA ASN A 32 -4.25 -52.69 19.99
C ASN A 32 -5.64 -53.21 19.58
N GLU A 33 -5.99 -54.44 19.94
CA GLU A 33 -7.35 -54.96 19.73
C GLU A 33 -8.38 -54.23 20.59
N ARG A 34 -8.04 -53.88 21.84
CA ARG A 34 -8.91 -53.05 22.70
C ARG A 34 -9.10 -51.65 22.10
N LYS A 35 -8.02 -50.99 21.68
CA LYS A 35 -8.08 -49.66 21.03
C LYS A 35 -8.86 -49.69 19.70
N GLN A 36 -8.79 -50.78 18.93
CA GLN A 36 -9.58 -50.94 17.71
C GLN A 36 -11.06 -51.23 18.02
N LYS A 37 -11.37 -52.05 19.03
CA LYS A 37 -12.75 -52.27 19.49
C LYS A 37 -13.38 -51.00 20.03
N GLU A 38 -12.62 -50.17 20.72
CA GLU A 38 -13.07 -48.89 21.28
C GLU A 38 -13.26 -47.82 20.20
N LYS A 39 -12.35 -47.75 19.20
CA LYS A 39 -12.58 -46.93 18.00
C LYS A 39 -13.80 -47.39 17.20
N ALA A 40 -14.04 -48.69 17.09
CA ALA A 40 -15.22 -49.23 16.42
C ALA A 40 -16.51 -48.93 17.20
N LYS A 41 -16.45 -48.98 18.54
CA LYS A 41 -17.56 -48.60 19.44
C LYS A 41 -17.89 -47.11 19.32
N ASN A 42 -16.88 -46.23 19.42
CA ASN A 42 -17.08 -44.79 19.25
C ASN A 42 -17.63 -44.43 17.87
N LYS A 43 -17.21 -45.13 16.80
CA LYS A 43 -17.73 -44.91 15.45
C LYS A 43 -19.18 -45.38 15.29
N ARG A 44 -19.57 -46.45 15.99
CA ARG A 44 -20.97 -46.91 16.06
C ARG A 44 -21.83 -45.95 16.87
N ASP A 45 -21.37 -45.50 18.03
CA ASP A 45 -22.08 -44.55 18.89
C ASP A 45 -22.26 -43.19 18.21
N LEU A 46 -21.27 -42.73 17.43
CA LEU A 46 -21.37 -41.52 16.61
C LEU A 46 -22.41 -41.69 15.49
N HIS A 47 -22.43 -42.86 14.85
CA HIS A 47 -23.37 -43.14 13.77
C HIS A 47 -24.80 -43.31 14.29
N GLU A 48 -24.97 -43.89 15.49
CA GLU A 48 -26.25 -44.02 16.17
C GLU A 48 -26.77 -42.65 16.66
N LYS A 49 -25.89 -41.77 17.14
CA LYS A 49 -26.22 -40.36 17.40
C LYS A 49 -26.66 -39.61 16.14
N GLU A 50 -25.95 -39.77 15.03
CA GLU A 50 -26.36 -39.15 13.75
C GLU A 50 -27.68 -39.68 13.21
N GLN A 51 -27.96 -40.98 13.39
CA GLN A 51 -29.23 -41.57 12.99
C GLN A 51 -30.39 -41.12 13.91
N ASN A 52 -30.13 -40.94 15.21
CA ASN A 52 -31.11 -40.41 16.15
C ASN A 52 -31.39 -38.91 15.93
N LEU A 53 -30.37 -38.12 15.59
CA LEU A 53 -30.52 -36.72 15.17
C LEU A 53 -31.33 -36.62 13.87
N LYS A 54 -31.05 -37.48 12.87
CA LYS A 54 -31.85 -37.53 11.63
C LYS A 54 -33.28 -37.98 11.87
N LYS A 55 -33.53 -38.90 12.82
CA LYS A 55 -34.88 -39.31 13.24
C LYS A 55 -35.62 -38.19 14.00
N GLN A 56 -34.92 -37.41 14.84
CA GLN A 56 -35.49 -36.23 15.48
C GLN A 56 -35.83 -35.13 14.48
N GLU A 57 -34.97 -34.88 13.49
CA GLU A 57 -35.26 -33.92 12.41
C GLU A 57 -36.41 -34.38 11.51
N THR A 58 -36.57 -35.68 11.26
CA THR A 58 -37.72 -36.20 10.51
C THR A 58 -39.02 -36.22 11.33
N ASN A 59 -38.94 -36.44 12.64
CA ASN A 59 -40.11 -36.33 13.53
C ASN A 59 -40.53 -34.86 13.74
N ASN A 60 -39.59 -33.92 13.87
CA ASN A 60 -39.90 -32.49 13.95
C ASN A 60 -40.48 -31.97 12.63
N LYS A 61 -39.97 -32.43 11.48
CA LYS A 61 -40.59 -32.12 10.18
C LYS A 61 -41.98 -32.73 10.02
N LYS A 62 -42.23 -33.93 10.57
CA LYS A 62 -43.57 -34.55 10.58
C LYS A 62 -44.55 -33.79 11.49
N SER A 63 -44.12 -33.36 12.69
CA SER A 63 -44.95 -32.56 13.59
C SER A 63 -45.23 -31.17 13.02
N GLU A 64 -44.28 -30.54 12.32
CA GLU A 64 -44.52 -29.27 11.63
C GLU A 64 -45.52 -29.42 10.48
N THR A 65 -45.44 -30.52 9.70
CA THR A 65 -46.46 -30.79 8.65
C THR A 65 -47.83 -31.19 9.21
N GLU A 66 -47.93 -31.85 10.38
CA GLU A 66 -49.22 -32.13 11.04
C GLU A 66 -49.83 -30.88 11.70
N ILE A 67 -49.00 -29.95 12.18
CA ILE A 67 -49.43 -28.65 12.70
C ILE A 67 -49.94 -27.76 11.56
N ASP A 68 -49.29 -27.76 10.40
CA ASP A 68 -49.76 -27.01 9.22
C ASP A 68 -51.03 -27.62 8.60
N LEU A 69 -51.18 -28.94 8.57
CA LEU A 69 -52.41 -29.60 8.07
C LEU A 69 -53.62 -29.40 9.00
N ASN A 70 -53.43 -29.40 10.33
CA ASN A 70 -54.49 -29.10 11.30
C ASN A 70 -54.85 -27.60 11.35
N THR A 71 -53.91 -26.72 11.04
CA THR A 71 -54.15 -25.27 10.93
C THR A 71 -54.91 -24.92 9.65
N ILE A 72 -54.61 -25.60 8.53
CA ILE A 72 -55.34 -25.46 7.27
C ILE A 72 -56.75 -26.11 7.35
N ALA A 73 -56.90 -27.23 8.06
CA ALA A 73 -58.21 -27.84 8.31
C ALA A 73 -59.11 -26.97 9.21
N ASN A 74 -58.57 -26.32 10.26
CA ASN A 74 -59.34 -25.45 11.16
C ASN A 74 -59.66 -24.06 10.56
N GLN A 75 -58.85 -23.54 9.65
CA GLN A 75 -59.17 -22.29 8.93
C GLN A 75 -60.25 -22.47 7.85
N SER A 76 -60.47 -23.70 7.37
CA SER A 76 -61.57 -24.01 6.44
C SER A 76 -62.95 -24.16 7.11
N VAL A 77 -62.99 -24.33 8.44
CA VAL A 77 -64.24 -24.44 9.24
C VAL A 77 -64.64 -23.10 9.88
N VAL A 78 -63.69 -22.18 10.11
CA VAL A 78 -63.97 -20.86 10.73
C VAL A 78 -64.44 -19.81 9.71
N ASN A 79 -64.13 -19.96 8.42
CA ASN A 79 -64.60 -19.06 7.36
C ASN A 79 -66.02 -19.36 6.84
N LYS A 80 -66.72 -20.35 7.39
CA LYS A 80 -68.15 -20.62 7.09
C LYS A 80 -69.13 -20.00 8.09
N ASN A 81 -68.67 -19.48 9.24
CA ASN A 81 -69.53 -18.91 10.29
C ASN A 81 -69.32 -17.40 10.54
N LYS A 82 -68.70 -16.68 9.59
CA LYS A 82 -68.58 -15.20 9.61
C LYS A 82 -69.12 -14.52 8.34
N ILE A 83 -70.04 -15.21 7.65
CA ILE A 83 -71.00 -14.61 6.73
C ILE A 83 -72.39 -15.02 7.24
N ILE A 84 -72.74 -14.50 8.40
CA ILE A 84 -74.09 -14.25 8.92
C ILE A 84 -73.83 -13.30 10.10
N ASP A 85 -74.63 -12.23 10.19
CA ASP A 85 -74.61 -11.21 11.24
C ASP A 85 -73.66 -10.02 11.06
N GLN A 86 -73.70 -9.44 9.85
CA GLN A 86 -74.02 -8.02 9.73
C GLN A 86 -75.43 -7.85 9.16
N LYS A 87 -76.42 -7.76 10.04
CA LYS A 87 -77.64 -6.95 9.90
C LYS A 87 -78.41 -7.03 11.21
N ASN A 88 -78.21 -6.05 12.09
CA ASN A 88 -79.29 -5.26 12.67
C ASN A 88 -78.79 -4.37 13.81
N ASN A 89 -79.07 -3.07 13.63
CA ASN A 89 -79.57 -2.11 14.62
C ASN A 89 -78.73 -1.84 15.88
N ARG A 90 -78.15 -0.64 15.99
CA ARG A 90 -78.76 0.67 16.32
C ARG A 90 -78.77 0.95 17.83
N ASN A 91 -78.39 2.20 18.13
CA ASN A 91 -78.75 3.04 19.27
C ASN A 91 -77.76 3.15 20.46
N TYR A 92 -77.04 4.28 20.43
CA TYR A 92 -76.77 5.23 21.53
C TYR A 92 -77.92 5.42 22.57
N PRO A 93 -77.76 6.18 23.68
CA PRO A 93 -76.56 6.70 24.38
C PRO A 93 -76.66 6.68 25.95
N LYS A 94 -75.64 7.28 26.62
CA LYS A 94 -75.68 8.14 27.84
C LYS A 94 -75.12 7.64 29.20
N LYS A 95 -74.13 8.44 29.64
CA LYS A 95 -74.01 9.21 30.91
C LYS A 95 -73.37 8.61 32.17
N ASN A 96 -72.43 9.42 32.68
CA ASN A 96 -72.15 9.81 34.08
C ASN A 96 -71.60 8.72 35.01
N GLU A 97 -70.77 8.96 36.02
CA GLU A 97 -70.07 10.12 36.58
C GLU A 97 -69.09 9.54 37.62
N LYS A 98 -68.00 10.26 37.87
CA LYS A 98 -67.33 10.44 39.17
C LYS A 98 -66.56 9.28 39.81
N GLU A 99 -65.25 9.51 39.78
CA GLU A 99 -64.32 9.38 40.91
C GLU A 99 -64.97 9.72 42.27
N ASN A 100 -64.92 8.81 43.24
CA ASN A 100 -64.00 8.93 44.38
C ASN A 100 -64.19 7.76 45.35
N GLU A 101 -63.06 7.35 45.93
CA GLU A 101 -62.93 6.66 47.21
C GLU A 101 -63.63 5.31 47.39
N LYS A 102 -62.88 4.23 47.12
CA LYS A 102 -62.97 2.99 47.91
C LYS A 102 -61.59 2.35 48.06
N GLU A 103 -60.75 2.99 48.88
CA GLU A 103 -59.92 2.22 49.81
C GLU A 103 -60.85 1.55 50.83
N LYS A 104 -60.58 0.28 51.13
CA LYS A 104 -61.17 -0.52 52.22
C LYS A 104 -62.63 -0.92 52.03
N GLU A 105 -62.85 -1.91 51.19
CA GLU A 105 -63.70 -3.07 51.52
C GLU A 105 -63.58 -4.10 50.39
N ASN A 106 -62.76 -5.13 50.61
CA ASN A 106 -63.02 -6.51 50.21
C ASN A 106 -61.80 -7.40 50.53
N GLU A 107 -61.46 -7.48 51.81
CA GLU A 107 -61.06 -8.75 52.40
C GLU A 107 -62.34 -9.55 52.65
N LYS A 108 -62.66 -10.49 51.75
CA LYS A 108 -63.39 -11.76 51.98
C LYS A 108 -63.91 -12.28 50.65
N ASN A 109 -63.02 -12.89 49.90
CA ASN A 109 -63.28 -14.01 48.99
C ASN A 109 -61.92 -14.61 48.64
N ASN A 110 -61.33 -15.29 49.62
CA ASN A 110 -59.99 -15.86 49.53
C ASN A 110 -60.00 -17.29 50.08
N GLU A 111 -60.72 -18.19 49.41
CA GLU A 111 -60.74 -19.63 49.69
C GLU A 111 -61.35 -20.34 48.46
N PRO A 112 -60.64 -20.34 47.31
CA PRO A 112 -59.91 -21.56 46.92
C PRO A 112 -58.65 -21.29 46.08
N LYS A 113 -57.95 -20.15 46.26
CA LYS A 113 -56.68 -19.85 45.57
C LYS A 113 -55.42 -20.13 46.39
N LYS A 114 -55.54 -20.44 47.69
CA LYS A 114 -54.40 -20.75 48.57
C LYS A 114 -54.05 -22.24 48.65
N ALA A 115 -54.89 -23.14 48.14
CA ALA A 115 -54.58 -24.58 48.07
C ALA A 115 -53.68 -24.88 46.86
N ASN A 116 -54.02 -24.36 45.68
CA ASN A 116 -53.23 -24.59 44.46
C ASN A 116 -51.85 -23.92 44.50
N GLU A 117 -51.71 -22.72 45.07
CA GLU A 117 -50.38 -22.08 45.20
C GLU A 117 -49.47 -22.77 46.23
N LYS A 118 -50.02 -23.44 47.24
CA LYS A 118 -49.21 -24.25 48.18
C LYS A 118 -48.75 -25.55 47.53
N GLU A 119 -49.63 -26.22 46.78
CA GLU A 119 -49.30 -27.45 46.06
C GLU A 119 -48.28 -27.21 44.94
N GLU A 120 -48.37 -26.08 44.24
CA GLU A 120 -47.42 -25.72 43.18
C GLU A 120 -46.06 -25.32 43.76
N LYS A 121 -46.04 -24.59 44.90
CA LYS A 121 -44.78 -24.26 45.62
C LYS A 121 -44.14 -25.47 46.30
N GLU A 122 -44.90 -26.46 46.75
CA GLU A 122 -44.34 -27.73 47.26
C GLU A 122 -43.76 -28.58 46.13
N LYS A 123 -44.45 -28.70 45.00
CA LYS A 123 -43.94 -29.40 43.80
C LYS A 123 -42.71 -28.72 43.21
N GLU A 124 -42.65 -27.38 43.27
CA GLU A 124 -41.47 -26.63 42.82
C GLU A 124 -40.29 -26.78 43.79
N LYS A 125 -40.52 -26.77 45.10
CA LYS A 125 -39.49 -27.08 46.11
C LYS A 125 -38.98 -28.52 46.03
N GLU A 126 -39.83 -29.49 45.68
CA GLU A 126 -39.39 -30.87 45.44
C GLU A 126 -38.52 -30.98 44.18
N ARG A 127 -38.92 -30.32 43.08
CA ARG A 127 -38.11 -30.27 41.84
C ARG A 127 -36.79 -29.54 42.05
N GLU A 128 -36.76 -28.52 42.89
CA GLU A 128 -35.55 -27.78 43.21
C GLU A 128 -34.61 -28.61 44.10
N LYS A 129 -35.14 -29.35 45.08
CA LYS A 129 -34.37 -30.34 45.86
C LYS A 129 -33.85 -31.50 45.01
N GLU A 130 -34.59 -31.96 44.01
CA GLU A 130 -34.10 -32.97 43.06
C GLU A 130 -32.97 -32.42 42.18
N ARG A 131 -33.11 -31.20 41.66
CA ARG A 131 -32.05 -30.53 40.89
C ARG A 131 -30.81 -30.25 41.71
N GLU A 132 -30.97 -29.91 42.99
CA GLU A 132 -29.86 -29.67 43.90
C GLU A 132 -29.14 -30.98 44.26
N LYS A 133 -29.87 -32.07 44.49
CA LYS A 133 -29.29 -33.43 44.60
C LYS A 133 -28.60 -33.90 43.33
N GLU A 134 -29.11 -33.53 42.15
CA GLU A 134 -28.46 -33.84 40.87
C GLU A 134 -27.16 -33.05 40.71
N ARG A 135 -27.16 -31.75 41.04
CA ARG A 135 -25.95 -30.90 41.03
C ARG A 135 -24.93 -31.33 42.07
N GLU A 136 -25.37 -31.82 43.23
CA GLU A 136 -24.48 -32.33 44.27
C GLU A 136 -23.85 -33.66 43.85
N LYS A 137 -24.62 -34.57 43.24
CA LYS A 137 -24.09 -35.78 42.58
C LYS A 137 -23.17 -35.47 41.41
N GLU A 138 -23.43 -34.40 40.66
CA GLU A 138 -22.57 -33.96 39.56
C GLU A 138 -21.26 -33.37 40.08
N ARG A 139 -21.30 -32.58 41.17
CA ARG A 139 -20.11 -32.09 41.88
C ARG A 139 -19.32 -33.20 42.55
N GLU A 140 -19.98 -34.23 43.09
CA GLU A 140 -19.29 -35.42 43.61
C GLU A 140 -18.65 -36.23 42.49
N ARG A 141 -19.32 -36.39 41.34
CA ARG A 141 -18.73 -37.02 40.14
C ARG A 141 -17.58 -36.20 39.55
N GLU A 142 -17.63 -34.88 39.63
CA GLU A 142 -16.52 -34.02 39.21
C GLU A 142 -15.35 -34.10 40.18
N LYS A 143 -15.60 -34.15 41.50
CA LYS A 143 -14.56 -34.39 42.51
C LYS A 143 -13.97 -35.79 42.45
N GLU A 144 -14.76 -36.81 42.13
CA GLU A 144 -14.27 -38.16 41.86
C GLU A 144 -13.45 -38.20 40.56
N LYS A 145 -13.87 -37.49 39.51
CA LYS A 145 -13.07 -37.36 38.27
C LYS A 145 -11.80 -36.55 38.46
N GLU A 146 -11.80 -35.54 39.35
CA GLU A 146 -10.58 -34.79 39.70
C GLU A 146 -9.65 -35.64 40.55
N LYS A 147 -10.16 -36.41 41.51
CA LYS A 147 -9.36 -37.39 42.27
C LYS A 147 -8.87 -38.55 41.41
N GLU A 148 -9.66 -39.03 40.45
CA GLU A 148 -9.22 -40.02 39.47
C GLU A 148 -8.18 -39.43 38.54
N LYS A 149 -8.26 -38.15 38.16
CA LYS A 149 -7.22 -37.48 37.36
C LYS A 149 -5.96 -37.15 38.16
N GLU A 150 -6.08 -36.84 39.45
CA GLU A 150 -4.93 -36.66 40.34
C GLU A 150 -4.25 -37.99 40.64
N ASN A 151 -5.01 -39.06 40.90
CA ASN A 151 -4.45 -40.40 41.02
C ASN A 151 -3.93 -40.94 39.69
N GLU A 152 -4.58 -40.68 38.55
CA GLU A 152 -4.04 -41.04 37.22
C GLU A 152 -2.76 -40.25 36.92
N LYS A 153 -2.64 -39.01 37.40
CA LYS A 153 -1.40 -38.23 37.30
C LYS A 153 -0.33 -38.69 38.27
N GLU A 154 -0.65 -39.02 39.52
CA GLU A 154 0.33 -39.55 40.48
C GLU A 154 0.79 -40.96 40.06
N ILE A 155 -0.10 -41.78 39.49
CA ILE A 155 0.24 -43.08 38.91
C ILE A 155 0.97 -42.91 37.56
N GLU A 156 0.62 -41.92 36.72
CA GLU A 156 1.42 -41.59 35.52
C GLU A 156 2.79 -41.04 35.90
N ILE A 157 2.95 -40.31 37.01
CA ILE A 157 4.22 -39.79 37.51
C ILE A 157 5.05 -40.90 38.16
N GLU A 158 4.46 -41.80 38.97
CA GLU A 158 5.17 -42.97 39.52
C GLU A 158 5.53 -43.98 38.42
N ILE A 159 4.67 -44.16 37.42
CA ILE A 159 4.99 -44.97 36.23
C ILE A 159 6.02 -44.23 35.36
N GLU A 160 5.94 -42.92 35.16
CA GLU A 160 6.98 -42.17 34.43
C GLU A 160 8.30 -42.22 35.18
N GLU A 161 8.36 -42.13 36.50
CA GLU A 161 9.61 -42.21 37.28
C GLU A 161 10.20 -43.64 37.28
N GLU A 162 9.41 -44.71 37.45
CA GLU A 162 9.90 -46.09 37.34
C GLU A 162 10.24 -46.49 35.89
N THR A 163 9.49 -45.98 34.90
CA THR A 163 9.78 -46.23 33.48
C THR A 163 10.91 -45.34 32.97
N GLU A 164 11.14 -44.15 33.51
CA GLU A 164 12.29 -43.28 33.21
C GLU A 164 13.57 -43.83 33.85
N GLU A 165 13.54 -44.47 35.02
CA GLU A 165 14.74 -45.12 35.58
C GLU A 165 15.14 -46.39 34.82
N GLU A 166 14.18 -47.22 34.38
CA GLU A 166 14.46 -48.39 33.52
C GLU A 166 14.75 -47.98 32.05
N GLN A 167 14.08 -46.97 31.49
CA GLN A 167 14.39 -46.42 30.16
C GLN A 167 15.65 -45.56 30.15
N ALA A 168 16.07 -44.92 31.24
CA ALA A 168 17.34 -44.20 31.32
C ALA A 168 18.51 -45.18 31.20
N GLN A 169 18.43 -46.35 31.85
CA GLN A 169 19.45 -47.40 31.74
C GLN A 169 19.48 -48.06 30.35
N GLU A 170 18.33 -48.24 29.68
CA GLU A 170 18.27 -48.78 28.31
C GLU A 170 18.60 -47.72 27.23
N ASN A 171 18.25 -46.45 27.45
CA ASN A 171 18.59 -45.32 26.56
C ASN A 171 20.06 -44.92 26.66
N GLU A 172 20.70 -45.01 27.82
CA GLU A 172 22.13 -44.73 27.98
C GLU A 172 22.99 -45.77 27.23
N TYR A 173 22.58 -47.04 27.21
CA TYR A 173 23.23 -48.11 26.44
C TYR A 173 23.06 -47.95 24.92
N ASN A 174 21.94 -47.39 24.46
CA ASN A 174 21.66 -47.13 23.04
C ASN A 174 22.33 -45.83 22.54
N LEU A 175 22.41 -44.81 23.38
CA LEU A 175 23.00 -43.51 23.05
C LEU A 175 24.52 -43.61 22.83
N GLU A 176 25.24 -44.40 23.62
CA GLU A 176 26.68 -44.62 23.40
C GLU A 176 26.97 -45.42 22.12
N ASP A 177 26.16 -46.42 21.76
CA ASP A 177 26.28 -47.13 20.47
C ASP A 177 26.01 -46.18 19.28
N TYR A 178 25.03 -45.28 19.39
CA TYR A 178 24.81 -44.23 18.39
C TYR A 178 25.98 -43.23 18.31
N LYS A 179 26.54 -42.80 19.44
CA LYS A 179 27.72 -41.92 19.49
C LYS A 179 28.94 -42.58 18.86
N GLU A 180 29.18 -43.87 19.10
CA GLU A 180 30.25 -44.64 18.46
C GLU A 180 30.03 -44.78 16.95
N LYS A 181 28.82 -45.11 16.51
CA LYS A 181 28.47 -45.16 15.07
C LYS A 181 28.71 -43.81 14.39
N ILE A 182 28.30 -42.69 15.02
CA ILE A 182 28.52 -41.34 14.49
C ILE A 182 30.02 -40.99 14.46
N ARG A 183 30.77 -41.28 15.53
CA ARG A 183 32.25 -41.11 15.55
C ARG A 183 32.89 -41.89 14.42
N SER A 184 32.45 -43.13 14.17
CA SER A 184 32.99 -43.95 13.08
C SER A 184 32.69 -43.37 11.70
N ILE A 185 31.52 -42.74 11.51
CA ILE A 185 31.11 -42.11 10.25
C ILE A 185 31.95 -40.86 9.98
N ILE A 186 32.08 -39.99 10.97
CA ILE A 186 32.84 -38.73 10.86
C ILE A 186 34.34 -39.03 10.70
N LYS A 187 34.89 -40.04 11.41
CA LYS A 187 36.32 -40.39 11.34
C LYS A 187 36.72 -41.14 10.06
N LYS A 188 35.81 -41.92 9.45
CA LYS A 188 36.09 -42.67 8.20
C LYS A 188 35.87 -41.86 6.92
N GLN A 189 35.18 -40.72 6.98
CA GLN A 189 34.82 -39.95 5.78
C GLN A 189 35.19 -38.48 5.94
N PRO A 190 36.19 -37.97 5.19
CA PRO A 190 36.59 -36.57 5.28
C PRO A 190 35.67 -35.63 4.47
N ASN A 191 34.71 -36.15 3.68
CA ASN A 191 33.78 -35.33 2.90
C ASN A 191 32.50 -35.04 3.72
N PRO A 192 32.23 -33.77 4.09
CA PRO A 192 31.01 -33.35 4.78
C PRO A 192 29.73 -33.87 4.12
N GLU A 193 29.70 -33.93 2.79
CA GLU A 193 28.52 -34.36 2.01
C GLU A 193 28.10 -35.81 2.30
N GLN A 194 29.04 -36.70 2.57
CA GLN A 194 28.75 -38.10 2.88
C GLN A 194 28.33 -38.28 4.34
N ILE A 195 28.83 -37.41 5.23
CA ILE A 195 28.45 -37.34 6.64
C ILE A 195 26.97 -36.95 6.75
N SER A 196 26.55 -35.86 6.09
CA SER A 196 25.15 -35.40 6.10
C SER A 196 24.15 -36.48 5.65
N ARG A 197 24.46 -37.19 4.55
CA ARG A 197 23.60 -38.25 4.00
C ARG A 197 23.49 -39.46 4.94
N LYS A 198 24.60 -39.87 5.56
CA LYS A 198 24.58 -40.99 6.52
C LYS A 198 23.89 -40.63 7.83
N LEU A 199 24.06 -39.40 8.32
CA LEU A 199 23.34 -38.89 9.48
C LEU A 199 21.82 -38.86 9.22
N LYS A 200 21.38 -38.39 8.04
CA LYS A 200 19.97 -38.44 7.64
C LYS A 200 19.41 -39.86 7.54
N ASN A 201 20.19 -40.81 7.02
CA ASN A 201 19.78 -42.22 6.96
C ASN A 201 19.67 -42.88 8.34
N LEU A 202 20.55 -42.51 9.28
CA LEU A 202 20.52 -43.00 10.66
C LEU A 202 19.42 -42.35 11.48
N PHE A 203 19.11 -41.08 11.23
CA PHE A 203 18.10 -40.30 11.95
C PHE A 203 17.15 -39.60 10.99
N PRO A 204 16.16 -40.31 10.41
CA PRO A 204 15.25 -39.76 9.40
C PRO A 204 14.35 -38.63 9.91
N LYS A 205 14.17 -38.53 11.24
CA LYS A 205 13.33 -37.50 11.90
C LYS A 205 14.16 -36.32 12.46
N GLY A 206 15.47 -36.28 12.19
CA GLY A 206 16.40 -35.32 12.78
C GLY A 206 17.01 -35.84 14.09
N LEU A 207 18.06 -35.15 14.57
CA LEU A 207 18.73 -35.47 15.83
C LEU A 207 17.87 -34.99 17.01
N ASN A 208 18.00 -35.63 18.18
CA ASN A 208 17.50 -35.05 19.43
C ASN A 208 18.57 -34.14 20.06
N ASP A 209 18.20 -33.35 21.07
CA ASP A 209 19.10 -32.33 21.63
C ASP A 209 20.32 -32.96 22.33
N GLU A 210 20.18 -34.12 22.96
CA GLU A 210 21.32 -34.87 23.56
C GLU A 210 22.34 -35.32 22.52
N LEU A 211 21.89 -35.80 21.36
CA LEU A 211 22.79 -36.12 20.25
C LEU A 211 23.39 -34.85 19.64
N ARG A 212 22.65 -33.74 19.54
CA ARG A 212 23.19 -32.47 19.00
C ARG A 212 24.33 -31.92 19.83
N LYS A 213 24.24 -31.98 21.17
CA LYS A 213 25.33 -31.62 22.10
C LYS A 213 26.63 -32.37 21.80
N PHE A 214 26.54 -33.58 21.25
CA PHE A 214 27.68 -34.37 20.84
C PHE A 214 28.10 -34.17 19.37
N VAL A 215 27.13 -34.08 18.46
CA VAL A 215 27.36 -34.06 17.01
C VAL A 215 27.81 -32.68 16.51
N TRP A 216 27.19 -31.59 16.98
CA TRP A 216 27.53 -30.24 16.50
C TRP A 216 28.99 -29.86 16.78
N PRO A 217 29.58 -30.15 17.96
CA PRO A 217 31.00 -29.94 18.19
C PRO A 217 31.89 -30.74 17.24
N LEU A 218 31.54 -32.01 16.97
CA LEU A 218 32.30 -32.84 16.04
C LEU A 218 32.26 -32.30 14.60
N LEU A 219 31.10 -31.80 14.16
CA LEU A 219 30.94 -31.22 12.82
C LEU A 219 31.69 -29.89 12.67
N LEU A 220 31.74 -29.07 13.71
CA LEU A 220 32.51 -27.82 13.74
C LEU A 220 33.99 -28.02 14.07
N GLY A 221 34.42 -29.24 14.40
CA GLY A 221 35.80 -29.57 14.76
C GLY A 221 36.23 -28.90 16.07
N VAL A 222 35.37 -28.98 17.10
CA VAL A 222 35.62 -28.49 18.46
C VAL A 222 35.84 -29.68 19.39
N SER A 223 36.99 -29.70 20.08
CA SER A 223 37.26 -30.68 21.15
C SER A 223 36.72 -30.21 22.51
N THR A 224 36.37 -31.15 23.39
CA THR A 224 35.96 -30.88 24.77
C THR A 224 37.07 -30.21 25.60
N ASP A 225 38.34 -30.38 25.20
CA ASP A 225 39.50 -29.77 25.88
C ASP A 225 39.66 -28.28 25.57
N GLU A 226 38.92 -27.74 24.59
CA GLU A 226 38.97 -26.33 24.18
C GLU A 226 37.93 -25.45 24.88
N LEU A 227 37.15 -26.01 25.81
CA LEU A 227 36.15 -25.28 26.58
C LEU A 227 36.83 -24.39 27.61
N ASP A 228 36.53 -23.09 27.57
CA ASP A 228 36.97 -22.13 28.55
C ASP A 228 35.79 -21.77 29.47
N PRO A 229 35.67 -22.37 30.67
CA PRO A 229 34.55 -22.09 31.58
C PRO A 229 34.62 -20.67 32.18
N ASN A 230 35.69 -19.91 31.93
CA ASN A 230 35.89 -18.55 32.43
C ASN A 230 35.94 -17.50 31.30
N PHE A 231 35.38 -17.81 30.13
CA PHE A 231 35.44 -16.93 28.94
C PHE A 231 34.95 -15.49 29.22
N GLU A 232 34.08 -15.33 30.22
CA GLU A 232 33.48 -14.05 30.64
C GLU A 232 34.47 -13.09 31.32
N LYS A 233 35.61 -13.59 31.84
CA LYS A 233 36.59 -12.77 32.58
C LYS A 233 37.39 -11.80 31.71
N HIS A 234 37.25 -11.91 30.38
CA HIS A 234 38.02 -11.15 29.40
C HIS A 234 37.15 -10.27 28.50
N ILE A 235 35.94 -9.93 28.93
CA ILE A 235 35.06 -9.02 28.18
C ILE A 235 35.62 -7.61 28.27
N ILE A 236 36.02 -7.08 27.13
CA ILE A 236 36.44 -5.69 26.96
C ILE A 236 35.33 -4.99 26.19
N GLU A 237 34.94 -3.80 26.63
CA GLU A 237 33.97 -3.00 25.89
C GLU A 237 34.52 -2.71 24.48
N HIS A 238 33.77 -3.11 23.45
CA HIS A 238 34.14 -2.96 22.05
C HIS A 238 33.10 -2.12 21.31
N LYS A 239 33.42 -1.70 20.08
CA LYS A 239 32.59 -0.81 19.26
C LYS A 239 31.13 -1.26 19.08
N ASP A 240 30.87 -2.57 19.17
CA ASP A 240 29.56 -3.18 18.92
C ASP A 240 28.78 -3.49 20.22
N THR A 241 29.37 -3.29 21.42
CA THR A 241 28.76 -3.70 22.71
C THR A 241 27.39 -3.07 22.94
N LYS A 242 27.21 -1.79 22.59
CA LYS A 242 25.90 -1.11 22.68
C LYS A 242 24.87 -1.72 21.73
N GLN A 243 25.26 -2.03 20.50
CA GLN A 243 24.38 -2.62 19.50
C GLN A 243 23.93 -4.03 19.92
N VAL A 244 24.87 -4.83 20.45
CA VAL A 244 24.58 -6.16 21.00
C VAL A 244 23.50 -6.10 22.08
N ARG A 245 23.63 -5.17 23.04
CA ARG A 245 22.64 -5.02 24.12
C ARG A 245 21.23 -4.71 23.60
N VAL A 246 21.12 -3.72 22.71
CA VAL A 246 19.83 -3.31 22.12
C VAL A 246 19.17 -4.45 21.32
N ASP A 247 19.96 -5.27 20.62
CA ASP A 247 19.43 -6.41 19.89
C ASP A 247 19.01 -7.57 20.81
N ILE A 248 19.70 -7.76 21.93
CA ILE A 248 19.34 -8.78 22.93
C ILE A 248 18.07 -8.42 23.69
N GLU A 249 17.87 -7.15 24.03
CA GLU A 249 16.61 -6.69 24.64
C GLU A 249 15.39 -7.00 23.74
N ARG A 250 15.58 -6.93 22.43
CA ARG A 250 14.55 -7.23 21.40
C ARG A 250 14.49 -8.72 21.01
N SER A 251 15.42 -9.54 21.51
CA SER A 251 15.51 -10.97 21.21
C SER A 251 14.49 -11.79 22.01
N LEU A 252 14.40 -13.08 21.67
CA LEU A 252 13.53 -14.10 22.30
C LEU A 252 12.02 -13.88 22.15
N THR A 253 11.57 -12.81 21.48
CA THR A 253 10.14 -12.48 21.27
C THR A 253 9.29 -13.61 20.73
N LYS A 254 9.88 -14.51 19.93
CA LYS A 254 9.21 -15.70 19.35
C LYS A 254 9.06 -16.88 20.31
N PHE A 255 9.80 -16.87 21.42
CA PHE A 255 9.91 -17.98 22.37
C PHE A 255 9.34 -17.63 23.75
N ILE A 256 8.83 -16.39 23.94
CA ILE A 256 8.26 -15.90 25.20
C ILE A 256 7.08 -16.75 25.68
N GLU A 257 6.26 -17.29 24.78
CA GLU A 257 5.07 -18.07 25.15
C GLU A 257 5.40 -19.42 25.82
N ASN A 258 6.61 -19.96 25.60
CA ASN A 258 7.02 -21.30 26.07
C ASN A 258 8.16 -21.27 27.09
N ILE A 259 8.62 -20.07 27.48
CA ILE A 259 9.72 -19.89 28.44
C ILE A 259 9.16 -19.18 29.67
N ASP A 260 9.49 -19.71 30.83
CA ASP A 260 9.22 -19.07 32.12
C ASP A 260 9.72 -17.61 32.11
N PRO A 261 8.84 -16.60 32.31
CA PRO A 261 9.20 -15.19 32.27
C PRO A 261 10.40 -14.84 33.15
N ASP A 262 10.57 -15.53 34.28
CA ASP A 262 11.66 -15.28 35.23
C ASP A 262 13.03 -15.74 34.69
N LYS A 263 13.05 -16.65 33.71
CA LYS A 263 14.28 -17.14 33.06
C LYS A 263 14.73 -16.27 31.89
N ILE A 264 13.84 -15.44 31.32
CA ILE A 264 14.14 -14.60 30.15
C ILE A 264 15.32 -13.64 30.40
N PRO A 265 15.38 -12.89 31.53
CA PRO A 265 16.52 -12.01 31.81
C PRO A 265 17.84 -12.77 31.92
N VAL A 266 17.82 -13.97 32.51
CA VAL A 266 19.02 -14.81 32.67
C VAL A 266 19.54 -15.29 31.32
N ILE A 267 18.65 -15.72 30.43
CA ILE A 267 19.01 -16.15 29.07
C ILE A 267 19.58 -14.97 28.28
N ARG A 268 18.93 -13.80 28.33
CA ARG A 268 19.40 -12.58 27.65
C ARG A 268 20.79 -12.16 28.13
N ASN A 269 21.00 -12.15 29.45
CA ASN A 269 22.31 -11.84 30.02
C ASN A 269 23.38 -12.86 29.58
N THR A 270 23.03 -14.15 29.54
CA THR A 270 23.94 -15.20 29.07
C THR A 270 24.29 -15.01 27.59
N LEU A 271 23.31 -14.67 26.76
CA LEU A 271 23.50 -14.39 25.33
C LEU A 271 24.38 -13.16 25.10
N GLU A 272 24.20 -12.10 25.89
CA GLU A 272 25.03 -10.88 25.84
C GLU A 272 26.47 -11.20 26.18
N THR A 273 26.64 -12.02 27.21
CA THR A 273 27.96 -12.44 27.67
C THR A 273 28.68 -13.28 26.62
N ILE A 274 27.99 -14.24 25.98
CA ILE A 274 28.55 -15.05 24.88
C ILE A 274 29.00 -14.17 23.72
N ILE A 275 28.13 -13.29 23.22
CA ILE A 275 28.42 -12.49 22.02
C ILE A 275 29.56 -11.50 22.27
N ASN A 276 29.52 -10.77 23.38
CA ASN A 276 30.58 -9.81 23.71
C ASN A 276 31.92 -10.51 23.97
N SER A 277 31.92 -11.73 24.51
CA SER A 277 33.15 -12.51 24.70
C SER A 277 33.75 -12.95 23.36
N ILE A 278 32.93 -13.39 22.40
CA ILE A 278 33.40 -13.77 21.05
C ILE A 278 34.07 -12.58 20.35
N LEU A 279 33.42 -11.42 20.40
CA LEU A 279 33.91 -10.20 19.74
C LEU A 279 35.13 -9.60 20.44
N SER A 280 35.20 -9.68 21.78
CA SER A 280 36.39 -9.27 22.55
C SER A 280 37.61 -10.12 22.20
N LYS A 281 37.41 -11.44 22.08
CA LYS A 281 38.48 -12.40 21.78
C LYS A 281 38.91 -12.38 20.31
N ASN A 282 38.02 -11.96 19.40
CA ASN A 282 38.28 -11.93 17.97
C ASN A 282 38.00 -10.53 17.39
N PRO A 283 38.90 -9.55 17.59
CA PRO A 283 38.68 -8.15 17.19
C PRO A 283 38.50 -7.92 15.68
N THR A 284 38.86 -8.90 14.86
CA THR A 284 38.65 -8.87 13.40
C THR A 284 37.20 -9.12 12.99
N LEU A 285 36.40 -9.72 13.88
CA LEU A 285 34.99 -9.96 13.65
C LEU A 285 34.18 -8.70 13.98
N ASN A 286 33.13 -8.47 13.19
CA ASN A 286 32.22 -7.35 13.37
C ASN A 286 30.83 -7.92 13.63
N TYR A 287 30.13 -7.38 14.63
CA TYR A 287 28.77 -7.78 14.90
C TYR A 287 27.86 -7.42 13.72
N PHE A 288 26.89 -8.31 13.42
CA PHE A 288 25.78 -7.99 12.54
C PHE A 288 24.45 -8.30 13.22
N GLN A 289 23.45 -7.48 12.94
CA GLN A 289 22.11 -7.66 13.47
C GLN A 289 21.50 -8.97 12.94
N GLY A 290 21.14 -9.86 13.87
CA GLY A 290 20.68 -11.24 13.60
C GLY A 290 21.69 -12.32 14.02
N PHE A 291 22.94 -11.97 14.35
CA PHE A 291 23.91 -12.93 14.90
C PHE A 291 23.43 -13.53 16.24
N HIS A 292 22.67 -12.76 17.03
CA HIS A 292 22.09 -13.22 18.28
C HIS A 292 21.07 -14.35 18.09
N ASP A 293 20.37 -14.43 16.95
CA ASP A 293 19.45 -15.54 16.65
C ASP A 293 20.21 -16.86 16.43
N ILE A 294 21.40 -16.81 15.80
CA ILE A 294 22.28 -17.98 15.65
C ILE A 294 22.78 -18.43 17.04
N CYS A 295 23.25 -17.47 17.85
CA CYS A 295 23.76 -17.75 19.18
C CYS A 295 22.67 -18.32 20.11
N THR A 296 21.42 -17.88 19.96
CA THR A 296 20.27 -18.41 20.71
C THR A 296 20.07 -19.90 20.43
N CYS A 297 20.24 -20.33 19.18
CA CYS A 297 20.09 -21.75 18.82
C CYS A 297 21.14 -22.63 19.51
N PHE A 298 22.41 -22.22 19.48
CA PHE A 298 23.48 -22.94 20.18
C PHE A 298 23.31 -22.90 21.70
N LEU A 299 22.90 -21.76 22.27
CA LEU A 299 22.67 -21.62 23.71
C LEU A 299 21.57 -22.57 24.20
N PHE A 300 20.45 -22.66 23.49
CA PHE A 300 19.32 -23.51 23.90
C PHE A 300 19.63 -25.01 23.81
N VAL A 301 20.42 -25.43 22.82
CA VAL A 301 20.76 -26.86 22.64
C VAL A 301 21.96 -27.27 23.48
N CYS A 302 23.01 -26.45 23.51
CA CYS A 302 24.32 -26.82 24.06
C CYS A 302 24.63 -26.18 25.42
N GLY A 303 23.80 -25.25 25.90
CA GLY A 303 24.09 -24.49 27.11
C GLY A 303 25.19 -23.45 26.90
N LYS A 304 25.63 -22.85 28.00
CA LYS A 304 26.48 -21.65 28.01
C LYS A 304 27.89 -21.90 27.46
N ASP A 305 28.65 -22.82 28.07
CA ASP A 305 30.09 -22.97 27.79
C ASP A 305 30.34 -23.59 26.41
N LEU A 306 29.63 -24.68 26.12
CA LEU A 306 29.69 -25.31 24.80
C LEU A 306 29.07 -24.41 23.72
N GLY A 307 27.96 -23.72 24.03
CA GLY A 307 27.34 -22.75 23.12
C GLY A 307 28.28 -21.62 22.73
N PHE A 308 29.01 -21.04 23.68
CA PHE A 308 30.05 -20.03 23.41
C PHE A 308 31.10 -20.56 22.41
N LYS A 309 31.66 -21.74 22.68
CA LYS A 309 32.73 -22.29 21.85
C LYS A 309 32.27 -22.62 20.43
N LEU A 310 31.06 -23.16 20.29
CA LEU A 310 30.47 -23.44 18.98
C LEU A 310 30.17 -22.14 18.21
N CYS A 311 29.64 -21.11 18.88
CA CYS A 311 29.42 -19.82 18.27
C CYS A 311 30.73 -19.19 17.80
N GLU A 312 31.79 -19.22 18.63
CA GLU A 312 33.13 -18.75 18.25
C GLU A 312 33.63 -19.46 17.00
N LYS A 313 33.57 -20.80 16.97
CA LYS A 313 34.04 -21.59 15.83
C LYS A 313 33.20 -21.31 14.58
N MET A 314 31.88 -21.22 14.71
CA MET A 314 30.95 -20.90 13.64
C MET A 314 31.27 -19.53 13.02
N SER A 315 31.51 -18.53 13.87
CA SER A 315 31.90 -17.18 13.49
C SER A 315 33.21 -17.11 12.72
N LEU A 316 34.20 -17.94 13.07
CA LEU A 316 35.50 -17.96 12.41
C LEU A 316 35.52 -18.77 11.11
N THR A 317 34.51 -19.60 10.86
CA THR A 317 34.50 -20.56 9.76
C THR A 317 33.33 -20.36 8.80
N PHE A 318 32.12 -20.74 9.21
CA PHE A 318 30.93 -20.76 8.35
C PHE A 318 30.37 -19.36 8.04
N ILE A 319 30.33 -18.47 9.04
CA ILE A 319 29.74 -17.12 8.88
C ILE A 319 30.78 -16.00 8.93
N GLY A 320 32.07 -16.33 8.82
CA GLY A 320 33.15 -15.33 8.90
C GLY A 320 33.04 -14.24 7.85
N ASP A 321 32.60 -14.59 6.63
CA ASP A 321 32.33 -13.60 5.57
C ASP A 321 31.16 -12.66 5.92
N SER A 322 30.17 -13.13 6.70
CA SER A 322 29.07 -12.32 7.22
C SER A 322 29.50 -11.37 8.33
N MET A 323 30.61 -11.67 9.03
CA MET A 323 31.17 -10.86 10.12
C MET A 323 32.32 -9.94 9.68
N LYS A 324 32.54 -9.82 8.36
CA LYS A 324 33.46 -8.82 7.79
C LYS A 324 32.89 -7.40 7.97
N PRO A 325 33.73 -6.35 7.88
CA PRO A 325 33.25 -4.98 7.97
C PRO A 325 32.20 -4.60 6.92
N THR A 326 32.05 -5.32 5.80
CA THR A 326 30.99 -5.05 4.82
C THR A 326 30.39 -6.37 4.33
N PHE A 327 29.10 -6.37 3.96
CA PHE A 327 28.45 -7.53 3.35
C PHE A 327 28.76 -7.70 1.87
N SER A 328 29.74 -6.98 1.30
CA SER A 328 30.04 -7.00 -0.14
C SER A 328 30.24 -8.42 -0.68
N VAL A 329 30.91 -9.28 0.08
CA VAL A 329 31.14 -10.70 -0.25
C VAL A 329 29.83 -11.50 -0.25
N ILE A 330 29.00 -11.35 0.80
CA ILE A 330 27.71 -12.04 0.90
C ILE A 330 26.74 -11.58 -0.18
N LEU A 331 26.64 -10.28 -0.43
CA LEU A 331 25.81 -9.71 -1.50
C LEU A 331 26.25 -10.21 -2.88
N LYS A 332 27.56 -10.39 -3.10
CA LYS A 332 28.07 -11.02 -4.33
C LYS A 332 27.65 -12.49 -4.42
N TYR A 333 27.75 -13.27 -3.34
CA TYR A 333 27.29 -14.66 -3.32
C TYR A 333 25.78 -14.83 -3.44
N LEU A 334 24.97 -13.85 -3.04
CA LEU A 334 23.52 -13.90 -3.26
C LEU A 334 23.15 -14.02 -4.76
N SER A 335 23.98 -13.48 -5.66
CA SER A 335 23.79 -13.63 -7.12
C SER A 335 23.77 -15.11 -7.57
N MET A 336 24.39 -16.02 -6.80
CA MET A 336 24.33 -17.47 -7.04
C MET A 336 22.88 -17.98 -7.07
N ILE A 337 22.00 -17.42 -6.25
CA ILE A 337 20.59 -17.85 -6.19
C ILE A 337 19.93 -17.65 -7.56
N ASN A 338 20.15 -16.51 -8.20
CA ASN A 338 19.59 -16.23 -9.52
C ASN A 338 20.17 -17.15 -10.61
N LEU A 339 21.48 -17.46 -10.54
CA LEU A 339 22.11 -18.39 -11.48
C LEU A 339 21.57 -19.82 -11.31
N LEU A 340 21.45 -20.28 -10.07
CA LEU A 340 20.88 -21.61 -9.77
C LEU A 340 19.42 -21.71 -10.22
N ILE A 341 18.60 -20.67 -10.00
CA ILE A 341 17.21 -20.62 -10.51
C ILE A 341 17.20 -20.62 -12.04
N LYS A 342 18.12 -19.91 -12.70
CA LYS A 342 18.22 -19.86 -14.17
C LYS A 342 18.46 -21.22 -14.79
N GLU A 343 19.38 -21.99 -14.23
CA GLU A 343 19.74 -23.32 -14.75
C GLU A 343 18.64 -24.36 -14.52
N GLU A 344 17.91 -24.25 -13.41
CA GLU A 344 16.89 -25.22 -13.01
C GLU A 344 15.48 -24.91 -13.51
N ASP A 345 15.13 -23.62 -13.55
CA ASP A 345 13.79 -23.18 -13.87
C ASP A 345 13.79 -21.81 -14.57
N VAL A 346 14.04 -21.87 -15.87
CA VAL A 346 14.08 -20.70 -16.75
C VAL A 346 12.79 -19.88 -16.68
N GLU A 347 11.63 -20.50 -16.43
CA GLU A 347 10.36 -19.77 -16.34
C GLU A 347 10.30 -18.93 -15.06
N VAL A 348 10.65 -19.51 -13.91
CA VAL A 348 10.76 -18.77 -12.64
C VAL A 348 11.85 -17.70 -12.74
N TYR A 349 13.00 -18.01 -13.35
CA TYR A 349 14.06 -17.03 -13.57
C TYR A 349 13.59 -15.86 -14.44
N LYS A 350 12.92 -16.12 -15.57
CA LYS A 350 12.36 -15.07 -16.42
C LYS A 350 11.29 -14.26 -15.69
N PHE A 351 10.48 -14.90 -14.85
CA PHE A 351 9.47 -14.23 -14.04
C PHE A 351 10.10 -13.29 -13.02
N LEU A 352 11.13 -13.73 -12.28
CA LEU A 352 11.87 -12.90 -11.32
C LEU A 352 12.63 -11.77 -12.03
N THR A 353 13.28 -12.07 -13.15
CA THR A 353 14.03 -11.07 -13.95
C THR A 353 13.10 -10.01 -14.53
N LYS A 354 11.93 -10.42 -15.04
CA LYS A 354 10.90 -9.50 -15.55
C LYS A 354 10.39 -8.56 -14.47
N ALA A 355 10.27 -9.04 -13.24
CA ALA A 355 9.92 -8.22 -12.08
C ALA A 355 11.10 -7.43 -11.50
N LYS A 356 12.29 -7.46 -12.13
CA LYS A 356 13.54 -6.84 -11.65
C LYS A 356 13.90 -7.27 -10.23
N MET A 357 13.62 -8.52 -9.88
CA MET A 357 13.88 -9.08 -8.56
C MET A 357 15.32 -9.58 -8.44
N GLU A 358 16.12 -8.86 -7.67
CA GLU A 358 17.44 -9.33 -7.23
C GLU A 358 17.31 -10.17 -5.94
N PRO A 359 18.24 -11.11 -5.69
CA PRO A 359 18.15 -12.07 -4.57
C PRO A 359 18.45 -11.45 -3.20
N ILE A 360 18.37 -10.12 -3.08
CA ILE A 360 18.55 -9.36 -1.84
C ILE A 360 17.51 -9.76 -0.79
N PHE A 361 16.33 -10.22 -1.21
CA PHE A 361 15.29 -10.73 -0.30
C PHE A 361 15.79 -11.89 0.59
N ALA A 362 16.79 -12.66 0.15
CA ALA A 362 17.36 -13.79 0.88
C ALA A 362 18.50 -13.39 1.84
N THR A 363 18.82 -12.09 1.96
CA THR A 363 19.90 -11.61 2.82
C THR A 363 19.69 -12.05 4.28
N SER A 364 18.50 -11.83 4.84
CA SER A 364 18.19 -12.26 6.22
C SER A 364 18.22 -13.77 6.38
N TRP A 365 17.80 -14.52 5.36
CA TRP A 365 17.79 -15.99 5.37
C TRP A 365 19.20 -16.55 5.50
N VAL A 366 20.11 -16.06 4.67
CA VAL A 366 21.50 -16.52 4.64
C VAL A 366 22.27 -16.03 5.85
N LEU A 367 22.14 -14.75 6.23
CA LEU A 367 22.88 -14.18 7.35
C LEU A 367 22.53 -14.83 8.69
N THR A 368 21.25 -15.17 8.90
CA THR A 368 20.77 -15.77 10.16
C THR A 368 20.63 -17.28 10.07
N LEU A 369 21.02 -17.91 8.95
CA LEU A 369 20.82 -19.34 8.72
C LEU A 369 19.36 -19.76 8.96
N PHE A 370 18.42 -18.92 8.51
CA PHE A 370 16.97 -19.05 8.62
C PHE A 370 16.40 -19.00 10.05
N SER A 371 17.22 -18.87 11.09
CA SER A 371 16.75 -18.85 12.49
C SER A 371 15.88 -17.62 12.79
N TYR A 372 16.11 -16.51 12.09
CA TYR A 372 15.27 -15.33 12.20
C TYR A 372 13.93 -15.45 11.46
N ASN A 373 13.86 -16.20 10.37
CA ASN A 373 12.67 -16.21 9.51
C ASN A 373 11.67 -17.33 9.84
N ILE A 374 12.10 -18.36 10.58
CA ILE A 374 11.29 -19.53 10.92
C ILE A 374 10.89 -19.47 12.40
N ASN A 375 9.58 -19.54 12.67
CA ASN A 375 9.05 -19.50 14.04
C ASN A 375 9.12 -20.86 14.76
N ASN A 376 9.14 -21.97 14.01
CA ASN A 376 9.20 -23.30 14.60
C ASN A 376 10.67 -23.68 14.91
N PHE A 377 11.02 -23.74 16.20
CA PHE A 377 12.39 -24.00 16.64
C PHE A 377 12.91 -25.39 16.24
N GLU A 378 12.06 -26.41 16.17
CA GLU A 378 12.47 -27.76 15.71
C GLU A 378 12.94 -27.74 14.26
N ILE A 379 12.26 -26.96 13.40
CA ILE A 379 12.68 -26.78 12.00
C ILE A 379 14.03 -26.05 11.94
N VAL A 380 14.24 -25.04 12.79
CA VAL A 380 15.53 -24.34 12.88
C VAL A 380 16.65 -25.31 13.28
N LYS A 381 16.44 -26.14 14.29
CA LYS A 381 17.42 -27.16 14.72
C LYS A 381 17.75 -28.15 13.61
N GLN A 382 16.76 -28.61 12.84
CA GLN A 382 16.98 -29.49 11.67
C GLN A 382 17.78 -28.79 10.55
N ILE A 383 17.54 -27.51 10.31
CA ILE A 383 18.33 -26.71 9.35
C ILE A 383 19.77 -26.59 9.82
N PHE A 384 20.02 -26.41 11.12
CA PHE A 384 21.37 -26.38 11.68
C PHE A 384 22.06 -27.75 11.55
N ASP A 385 21.37 -28.86 11.85
CA ASP A 385 21.87 -30.21 11.61
C ASP A 385 22.36 -30.39 10.16
N PHE A 386 21.59 -29.87 9.20
CA PHE A 386 21.90 -29.93 7.78
C PHE A 386 23.05 -29.00 7.36
N ILE A 387 23.05 -27.73 7.79
CA ILE A 387 24.08 -26.76 7.40
C ILE A 387 25.44 -27.15 7.98
N LEU A 388 25.49 -27.55 9.26
CA LEU A 388 26.74 -27.95 9.93
C LEU A 388 27.34 -29.22 9.34
N SER A 389 26.50 -30.10 8.77
CA SER A 389 26.96 -31.33 8.12
C SER A 389 27.31 -31.15 6.63
N THR A 390 27.18 -29.94 6.06
CA THR A 390 27.37 -29.70 4.63
C THR A 390 28.32 -28.54 4.35
N HIS A 391 28.44 -28.14 3.07
CA HIS A 391 29.33 -27.07 2.64
C HIS A 391 28.84 -25.69 3.16
N PRO A 392 29.72 -24.74 3.55
CA PRO A 392 29.31 -23.41 4.05
C PRO A 392 28.40 -22.59 3.13
N LEU A 393 28.42 -22.86 1.82
CA LEU A 393 27.54 -22.23 0.83
C LEU A 393 26.13 -22.85 0.75
N MET A 394 25.85 -23.90 1.51
CA MET A 394 24.54 -24.57 1.51
C MET A 394 23.34 -23.64 1.79
N PRO A 395 23.42 -22.58 2.61
CA PRO A 395 22.32 -21.62 2.80
C PRO A 395 21.80 -20.99 1.49
N PHE A 396 22.67 -20.79 0.49
CA PHE A 396 22.28 -20.26 -0.83
C PHE A 396 21.51 -21.30 -1.66
N TYR A 397 21.93 -22.57 -1.61
CA TYR A 397 21.20 -23.68 -2.25
C TYR A 397 19.86 -23.93 -1.57
N LEU A 398 19.81 -23.81 -0.24
CA LEU A 398 18.59 -23.92 0.53
C LEU A 398 17.60 -22.80 0.19
N SER A 399 18.09 -21.57 0.06
CA SER A 399 17.30 -20.42 -0.40
C SER A 399 16.71 -20.67 -1.79
N THR A 400 17.52 -21.22 -2.71
CA THR A 400 17.08 -21.55 -4.08
C THR A 400 16.02 -22.65 -4.08
N ALA A 401 16.25 -23.74 -3.34
CA ALA A 401 15.30 -24.84 -3.20
C ALA A 401 13.95 -24.35 -2.66
N LEU A 402 13.97 -23.45 -1.67
CA LEU A 402 12.76 -22.88 -1.07
C LEU A 402 11.95 -22.05 -2.07
N VAL A 403 12.62 -21.24 -2.90
CA VAL A 403 11.99 -20.47 -3.98
C VAL A 403 11.37 -21.42 -5.01
N LEU A 404 12.11 -22.44 -5.45
CA LEU A 404 11.65 -23.39 -6.46
C LEU A 404 10.52 -24.30 -5.96
N GLU A 405 10.50 -24.69 -4.68
CA GLU A 405 9.39 -25.46 -4.10
C GLU A 405 8.09 -24.63 -4.07
N ASN A 406 8.23 -23.31 -3.93
CA ASN A 406 7.11 -22.38 -3.96
C ASN A 406 6.81 -21.82 -5.36
N ARG A 407 7.37 -22.42 -6.43
CA ARG A 407 7.13 -22.06 -7.83
C ARG A 407 5.67 -21.74 -8.14
N ASN A 408 4.77 -22.68 -7.84
CA ASN A 408 3.35 -22.54 -8.21
C ASN A 408 2.68 -21.37 -7.50
N ALA A 409 3.08 -21.07 -6.27
CA ALA A 409 2.58 -19.92 -5.53
C ALA A 409 3.20 -18.61 -6.05
N LEU A 410 4.49 -18.65 -6.39
CA LEU A 410 5.28 -17.54 -6.91
C LEU A 410 4.78 -17.10 -8.30
N LEU A 411 4.64 -18.02 -9.25
CA LEU A 411 4.16 -17.73 -10.62
C LEU A 411 2.70 -17.29 -10.68
N LYS A 412 1.91 -17.59 -9.63
CA LYS A 412 0.53 -17.08 -9.48
C LYS A 412 0.49 -15.64 -8.95
N LYS A 413 1.60 -15.10 -8.45
CA LYS A 413 1.65 -13.69 -8.03
C LYS A 413 1.70 -12.76 -9.23
N GLN A 414 1.30 -11.52 -9.01
CA GLN A 414 1.52 -10.46 -10.00
C GLN A 414 3.03 -10.29 -10.20
N CYS A 415 3.45 -10.22 -11.46
CA CYS A 415 4.86 -10.13 -11.86
C CYS A 415 5.41 -8.71 -11.66
N GLU A 416 5.33 -8.22 -10.41
CA GLU A 416 5.74 -6.89 -9.97
C GLU A 416 6.70 -7.02 -8.79
N PHE A 417 7.69 -6.11 -8.72
CA PHE A 417 8.73 -6.12 -7.69
C PHE A 417 8.14 -6.17 -6.27
N SER A 418 7.22 -5.28 -5.92
CA SER A 418 6.64 -5.17 -4.57
C SER A 418 5.92 -6.46 -4.13
N THR A 419 5.12 -7.05 -5.01
CA THR A 419 4.36 -8.27 -4.72
C THR A 419 5.28 -9.47 -4.53
N ILE A 420 6.27 -9.64 -5.40
CA ILE A 420 7.23 -10.74 -5.31
C ILE A 420 8.17 -10.54 -4.12
N TYR A 421 8.68 -9.33 -3.92
CA TYR A 421 9.51 -8.99 -2.77
C TYR A 421 8.77 -9.25 -1.46
N THR A 422 7.52 -8.80 -1.32
CA THR A 422 6.72 -9.07 -0.10
C THR A 422 6.47 -10.55 0.11
N PHE A 423 6.21 -11.31 -0.97
CA PHE A 423 6.00 -12.75 -0.89
C PHE A 423 7.26 -13.50 -0.43
N LEU A 424 8.42 -13.13 -0.98
CA LEU A 424 9.69 -13.74 -0.65
C LEU A 424 10.20 -13.24 0.71
N GLN A 425 10.05 -11.96 1.06
CA GLN A 425 10.50 -11.41 2.34
C GLN A 425 9.83 -12.10 3.55
N LYS A 426 8.55 -12.48 3.44
CA LYS A 426 7.81 -13.16 4.51
C LYS A 426 8.13 -14.65 4.69
N LEU A 427 9.17 -15.17 4.01
CA LEU A 427 9.52 -16.58 3.89
C LEU A 427 8.34 -17.42 3.34
N PRO A 428 8.44 -17.99 2.12
CA PRO A 428 7.39 -18.85 1.59
C PRO A 428 7.07 -20.02 2.54
N LYS A 429 5.80 -20.44 2.61
CA LYS A 429 5.34 -21.47 3.55
C LYS A 429 6.11 -22.78 3.32
N ILE A 430 6.79 -23.27 4.37
CA ILE A 430 7.47 -24.56 4.35
C ILE A 430 6.44 -25.65 4.64
N SER A 431 5.94 -26.33 3.61
CA SER A 431 4.98 -27.43 3.78
C SER A 431 5.66 -28.73 4.22
N ASN A 432 6.90 -28.96 3.78
CA ASN A 432 7.70 -30.13 4.12
C ASN A 432 9.19 -29.75 4.06
N ILE A 433 9.85 -29.69 5.22
CA ILE A 433 11.26 -29.30 5.32
C ILE A 433 12.18 -30.35 4.67
N ASP A 434 11.90 -31.65 4.84
CA ASP A 434 12.73 -32.73 4.29
C ASP A 434 12.86 -32.64 2.77
N LYS A 435 11.76 -32.29 2.09
CA LYS A 435 11.74 -32.08 0.65
C LYS A 435 12.60 -30.89 0.22
N VAL A 436 12.59 -29.81 1.00
CA VAL A 436 13.41 -28.61 0.74
C VAL A 436 14.89 -28.92 0.98
N LEU A 437 15.24 -29.66 2.04
CA LEU A 437 16.61 -30.10 2.33
C LEU A 437 17.14 -31.11 1.29
N GLU A 438 16.31 -32.03 0.83
CA GLU A 438 16.69 -32.97 -0.23
C GLU A 438 16.92 -32.26 -1.56
N LYS A 439 16.03 -31.32 -1.91
CA LYS A 439 16.16 -30.52 -3.13
C LYS A 439 17.38 -29.61 -3.09
N SER A 440 17.69 -28.97 -1.96
CA SER A 440 18.90 -28.14 -1.83
C SER A 440 20.18 -28.95 -2.02
N TYR A 441 20.21 -30.16 -1.47
CA TYR A 441 21.32 -31.09 -1.68
C TYR A 441 21.44 -31.55 -3.14
N LEU A 442 20.32 -31.88 -3.79
CA LEU A 442 20.29 -32.24 -5.22
C LEU A 442 20.82 -31.10 -6.10
N LEU A 443 20.39 -29.86 -5.82
CA LEU A 443 20.89 -28.66 -6.51
C LEU A 443 22.40 -28.50 -6.34
N PHE A 444 22.92 -28.74 -5.13
CA PHE A 444 24.34 -28.68 -4.85
C PHE A 444 25.13 -29.75 -5.63
N GLN A 445 24.60 -30.97 -5.78
CA GLN A 445 25.24 -32.04 -6.55
C GLN A 445 25.26 -31.75 -8.06
N ILE A 446 24.16 -31.22 -8.60
CA ILE A 446 24.03 -30.90 -10.02
C ILE A 446 24.89 -29.67 -10.36
N HIS A 447 24.82 -28.63 -9.53
CA HIS A 447 25.48 -27.34 -9.74
C HIS A 447 26.59 -27.15 -8.70
N HIS A 448 27.69 -27.86 -8.87
CA HIS A 448 28.81 -27.80 -7.92
C HIS A 448 29.32 -26.35 -7.73
N PRO A 449 29.58 -25.88 -6.48
CA PRO A 449 29.89 -24.47 -6.19
C PRO A 449 31.01 -23.86 -7.03
N LYS A 450 32.08 -24.62 -7.31
CA LYS A 450 33.19 -24.16 -8.16
C LYS A 450 32.73 -23.71 -9.55
N LYS A 451 31.77 -24.41 -10.16
CA LYS A 451 31.26 -24.10 -11.51
C LYS A 451 30.41 -22.82 -11.51
N ILE A 452 29.57 -22.64 -10.50
CA ILE A 452 28.70 -21.45 -10.37
C ILE A 452 29.51 -20.22 -9.97
N LEU A 453 30.50 -20.37 -9.07
CA LEU A 453 31.36 -19.26 -8.64
C LEU A 453 32.27 -18.74 -9.77
N HIS A 454 32.72 -19.60 -10.68
CA HIS A 454 33.45 -19.17 -11.88
C HIS A 454 32.60 -18.29 -12.82
N GLN A 455 31.27 -18.42 -12.81
CA GLN A 455 30.37 -17.56 -13.60
C GLN A 455 30.14 -16.18 -12.95
N ILE A 456 30.63 -15.97 -11.73
CA ILE A 456 30.42 -14.74 -10.93
C ILE A 456 31.68 -13.84 -10.95
N ASP A 457 32.69 -14.14 -11.79
CA ASP A 457 34.01 -13.48 -11.85
C ASP A 457 34.61 -13.30 -10.46
N ILE A 458 35.09 -14.40 -9.89
CA ILE A 458 35.90 -14.40 -8.66
C ILE A 458 37.19 -15.17 -8.97
N ASP A 459 38.25 -14.44 -9.34
CA ASP A 459 39.62 -14.90 -9.14
C ASP A 459 40.02 -14.54 -7.69
N PRO A 460 40.59 -15.46 -6.87
CA PRO A 460 41.04 -15.11 -5.52
C PRO A 460 42.22 -14.12 -5.50
N TYR A 461 42.88 -13.86 -6.64
CA TYR A 461 43.96 -12.87 -6.77
C TYR A 461 44.11 -12.37 -8.23
N SER A 462 43.59 -11.19 -8.60
CA SER A 462 44.12 -10.46 -9.78
C SER A 462 43.74 -8.97 -9.88
N ASP A 463 44.76 -8.19 -10.24
CA ASP A 463 44.82 -6.74 -10.49
C ASP A 463 44.19 -6.32 -11.85
N ASP A 464 42.87 -6.12 -11.93
CA ASP A 464 42.23 -5.60 -13.16
C ASP A 464 41.81 -4.12 -13.11
N PHE A 465 42.09 -3.40 -12.01
CA PHE A 465 41.79 -1.96 -11.89
C PHE A 465 42.86 -1.02 -12.48
N GLU A 466 44.05 -1.52 -12.84
CA GLU A 466 45.16 -0.69 -13.38
C GLU A 466 45.25 -0.66 -14.92
N LYS A 467 44.65 -1.62 -15.64
CA LYS A 467 44.78 -1.69 -17.11
C LYS A 467 43.79 -0.78 -17.84
N GLU A 468 42.61 -0.52 -17.29
CA GLU A 468 41.65 0.41 -17.88
C GLU A 468 42.07 1.88 -17.71
N ASN A 469 42.68 2.23 -16.57
CA ASN A 469 43.20 3.58 -16.31
C ASN A 469 44.39 3.97 -17.22
N LYS A 470 45.16 3.01 -17.74
CA LYS A 470 46.25 3.28 -18.71
C LYS A 470 45.75 3.50 -20.15
N LYS A 471 44.56 2.99 -20.51
CA LYS A 471 43.96 3.25 -21.83
C LYS A 471 43.31 4.64 -21.89
N GLN A 472 42.57 5.04 -20.86
CA GLN A 472 41.95 6.38 -20.80
C GLN A 472 42.98 7.53 -20.68
N ASN A 473 44.11 7.31 -19.99
CA ASN A 473 45.16 8.33 -19.89
C ASN A 473 45.94 8.56 -21.20
N ASN A 474 45.93 7.62 -22.15
CA ASN A 474 46.60 7.77 -23.44
C ASN A 474 45.70 8.45 -24.50
N GLU A 475 44.38 8.36 -24.36
CA GLU A 475 43.43 9.09 -25.20
C GLU A 475 43.35 10.57 -24.80
N ASN A 476 43.36 10.87 -23.49
CA ASN A 476 43.38 12.25 -22.98
C ASN A 476 44.68 13.03 -23.31
N LYS A 477 45.81 12.33 -23.56
CA LYS A 477 47.07 12.96 -24.01
C LYS A 477 47.07 13.34 -25.49
N LYS A 478 46.18 12.76 -26.32
CA LYS A 478 46.04 13.12 -27.74
C LYS A 478 45.11 14.32 -27.95
N GLU A 479 44.07 14.48 -27.12
CA GLU A 479 43.18 15.66 -27.18
C GLU A 479 43.86 16.94 -26.68
N ASN A 480 44.74 16.87 -25.68
CA ASN A 480 45.43 18.05 -25.16
C ASN A 480 46.47 18.66 -26.12
N LYS A 481 46.96 17.93 -27.14
CA LYS A 481 47.85 18.49 -28.17
C LYS A 481 47.11 19.27 -29.27
N ASN A 482 45.82 19.01 -29.49
CA ASN A 482 45.04 19.71 -30.51
C ASN A 482 44.50 21.06 -30.02
N ASN A 483 44.30 21.23 -28.70
CA ASN A 483 43.76 22.46 -28.12
C ASN A 483 44.79 23.58 -27.94
N GLU A 484 46.09 23.30 -27.93
CA GLU A 484 47.15 24.33 -27.87
C GLU A 484 47.33 25.06 -29.21
N SER A 485 46.90 24.48 -30.34
CA SER A 485 47.04 25.10 -31.66
C SER A 485 45.92 26.10 -32.00
N GLN A 486 44.80 26.11 -31.26
CA GLN A 486 43.69 27.05 -31.48
C GLN A 486 43.76 28.31 -30.59
N ASN A 487 44.50 28.28 -29.48
CA ASN A 487 44.59 29.41 -28.55
C ASN A 487 45.65 30.48 -28.91
N GLN A 488 46.36 30.32 -30.03
CA GLN A 488 47.24 31.39 -30.58
C GLN A 488 46.55 32.26 -31.65
N LYS A 489 45.34 31.93 -32.12
CA LYS A 489 44.62 32.73 -33.14
C LYS A 489 43.63 33.76 -32.60
N ILE A 490 43.43 33.86 -31.28
CA ILE A 490 42.44 34.77 -30.67
C ILE A 490 43.12 35.97 -29.95
N LYS A 491 44.43 36.19 -30.16
CA LYS A 491 45.16 37.35 -29.59
C LYS A 491 45.44 38.50 -30.55
N ASN A 492 44.98 38.46 -31.80
CA ASN A 492 45.11 39.56 -32.75
C ASN A 492 43.75 39.96 -33.33
N THR A 493 42.90 40.62 -32.55
CA THR A 493 41.87 41.56 -33.02
C THR A 493 41.28 42.28 -31.79
N ASN A 494 42.06 43.20 -31.24
CA ASN A 494 41.55 44.28 -30.39
C ASN A 494 42.35 45.54 -30.72
N THR A 495 41.85 46.33 -31.65
CA THR A 495 42.18 47.75 -31.81
C THR A 495 41.06 48.41 -32.62
N ASN A 496 40.66 49.61 -32.17
CA ASN A 496 39.63 50.52 -32.72
C ASN A 496 38.21 50.33 -32.20
N ASN A 497 37.88 51.00 -31.08
CA ASN A 497 37.32 52.36 -31.17
C ASN A 497 36.95 52.91 -29.78
N ASN A 498 37.71 53.90 -29.33
CA ASN A 498 37.28 54.93 -28.38
C ASN A 498 36.81 56.14 -29.20
N ASN A 499 35.60 56.65 -28.95
CA ASN A 499 35.40 58.06 -28.56
C ASN A 499 33.92 58.45 -28.37
N ASN A 500 33.74 59.35 -27.38
CA ASN A 500 32.63 60.28 -27.11
C ASN A 500 31.41 59.69 -26.37
N ASN A 501 30.82 60.32 -25.35
CA ASN A 501 31.10 61.60 -24.69
C ASN A 501 30.37 61.67 -23.32
N LYS A 502 30.90 62.52 -22.44
CA LYS A 502 30.37 63.01 -21.16
C LYS A 502 28.87 63.44 -21.18
N ASN A 503 28.10 63.15 -20.12
CA ASN A 503 27.77 64.09 -19.02
C ASN A 503 26.52 63.68 -18.20
N ASN A 504 26.60 64.05 -16.92
CA ASN A 504 25.55 64.37 -15.93
C ASN A 504 25.00 63.31 -14.96
N ASN A 505 25.39 63.58 -13.70
CA ASN A 505 24.88 63.14 -12.41
C ASN A 505 23.69 63.98 -11.93
N ASN A 506 22.99 63.43 -10.91
CA ASN A 506 22.14 64.06 -9.89
C ASN A 506 20.69 64.41 -10.32
N ASN A 507 19.63 64.11 -9.56
CA ASN A 507 19.46 64.16 -8.10
C ASN A 507 18.27 63.35 -7.58
N ASN A 508 18.32 63.16 -6.26
CA ASN A 508 17.40 62.51 -5.34
C ASN A 508 16.17 63.37 -4.91
N THR A 509 15.15 62.66 -4.41
CA THR A 509 14.25 62.94 -3.24
C THR A 509 13.17 64.05 -3.21
N ASN A 510 11.97 63.57 -2.83
CA ASN A 510 10.95 64.06 -1.87
C ASN A 510 9.78 65.03 -2.26
N MET A 511 8.57 64.48 -2.05
CA MET A 511 7.27 64.99 -1.55
C MET A 511 6.82 66.44 -1.82
N ASN A 512 5.65 66.63 -2.48
CA ASN A 512 4.34 66.94 -1.85
C ASN A 512 3.29 67.49 -2.86
N ASN A 513 2.03 67.10 -2.61
CA ASN A 513 0.73 67.77 -2.83
C ASN A 513 0.29 68.44 -4.15
N GLN A 514 -0.88 67.94 -4.60
CA GLN A 514 -2.10 68.64 -5.06
C GLN A 514 -2.05 69.62 -6.25
N ASN A 515 -2.66 69.17 -7.37
CA ASN A 515 -3.73 69.76 -8.23
C ASN A 515 -4.05 71.28 -8.11
N PRO A 516 -4.67 71.96 -9.12
CA PRO A 516 -5.38 71.44 -10.32
C PRO A 516 -5.34 72.35 -11.60
N ASN A 517 -6.19 72.00 -12.59
CA ASN A 517 -6.85 72.85 -13.62
C ASN A 517 -6.08 73.27 -14.89
N ASN A 518 -6.53 72.80 -16.07
CA ASN A 518 -7.55 73.44 -16.94
C ASN A 518 -7.56 72.74 -18.33
N THR A 519 -8.65 72.07 -18.69
CA THR A 519 -9.66 72.50 -19.70
C THR A 519 -9.13 72.87 -21.09
N ASN A 520 -9.36 71.96 -22.06
CA ASN A 520 -10.29 72.19 -23.19
C ASN A 520 -10.16 71.06 -24.23
N ASN A 521 -11.07 70.07 -24.15
CA ASN A 521 -11.44 69.20 -25.28
C ASN A 521 -12.73 68.41 -24.96
N THR A 522 -13.85 69.13 -24.83
CA THR A 522 -15.18 68.54 -24.62
C THR A 522 -16.08 68.87 -25.80
N ASN A 523 -16.10 68.00 -26.82
CA ASN A 523 -17.30 67.80 -27.66
C ASN A 523 -17.29 66.52 -28.55
N ILE A 524 -16.27 65.66 -28.45
CA ILE A 524 -16.24 64.37 -29.20
C ILE A 524 -16.51 63.15 -28.29
N ASN A 525 -16.39 63.28 -26.95
CA ASN A 525 -16.48 62.14 -26.03
C ASN A 525 -17.90 61.75 -25.55
N THR A 526 -18.94 62.54 -25.81
CA THR A 526 -20.29 62.25 -25.32
C THR A 526 -21.07 61.22 -26.17
N LYS A 527 -20.81 61.12 -27.49
CA LYS A 527 -21.44 60.10 -28.35
C LYS A 527 -20.81 58.71 -28.26
N ASN A 528 -19.50 58.62 -27.97
CA ASN A 528 -18.83 57.33 -27.78
C ASN A 528 -19.12 56.73 -26.40
N ASN A 529 -19.29 57.55 -25.36
CA ASN A 529 -19.65 57.07 -24.03
C ASN A 529 -21.13 56.61 -23.93
N SER A 530 -22.07 57.22 -24.66
CA SER A 530 -23.46 56.76 -24.66
C SER A 530 -23.64 55.40 -25.35
N ASN A 531 -22.90 55.13 -26.43
CA ASN A 531 -22.90 53.85 -27.14
C ASN A 531 -22.14 52.74 -26.39
N LYS A 532 -21.11 53.09 -25.62
CA LYS A 532 -20.40 52.15 -24.75
C LYS A 532 -21.26 51.78 -23.54
N ASN A 533 -21.86 52.78 -22.88
CA ASN A 533 -22.81 52.56 -21.78
C ASN A 533 -24.07 51.78 -22.22
N SER A 534 -24.56 51.95 -23.45
CA SER A 534 -25.70 51.18 -23.95
C SER A 534 -25.34 49.71 -24.21
N LYS A 535 -24.14 49.42 -24.73
CA LYS A 535 -23.63 48.05 -24.90
C LYS A 535 -23.36 47.37 -23.58
N GLU A 536 -22.77 48.07 -22.63
CA GLU A 536 -22.52 47.56 -21.27
C GLU A 536 -23.84 47.27 -20.54
N LYS A 537 -24.80 48.21 -20.56
CA LYS A 537 -26.15 47.97 -20.02
C LYS A 537 -26.85 46.79 -20.70
N LYS A 538 -26.69 46.63 -22.01
CA LYS A 538 -27.25 45.48 -22.75
C LYS A 538 -26.60 44.17 -22.33
N LEU A 539 -25.28 44.14 -22.11
CA LEU A 539 -24.55 42.98 -21.59
C LEU A 539 -24.99 42.60 -20.17
N VAL A 540 -25.09 43.59 -19.28
CA VAL A 540 -25.58 43.39 -17.91
C VAL A 540 -27.02 42.87 -17.92
N ASN A 541 -27.91 43.43 -18.76
CA ASN A 541 -29.28 42.96 -18.88
C ASN A 541 -29.37 41.53 -19.43
N LEU A 542 -28.54 41.16 -20.42
CA LEU A 542 -28.45 39.79 -20.92
C LEU A 542 -27.98 38.84 -19.82
N PHE A 543 -26.96 39.22 -19.05
CA PHE A 543 -26.45 38.45 -17.93
C PHE A 543 -27.50 38.24 -16.83
N LEU A 544 -28.21 39.30 -16.42
CA LEU A 544 -29.30 39.22 -15.45
C LEU A 544 -30.46 38.35 -15.96
N MET A 545 -30.76 38.41 -17.26
CA MET A 545 -31.77 37.55 -17.87
C MET A 545 -31.34 36.07 -17.86
N GLU A 546 -30.07 35.77 -18.10
CA GLU A 546 -29.50 34.42 -17.98
C GLU A 546 -29.57 33.90 -16.54
N ILE A 547 -29.21 34.75 -15.55
CA ILE A 547 -29.34 34.41 -14.13
C ILE A 547 -30.79 34.09 -13.78
N LYS A 548 -31.74 34.93 -14.21
CA LYS A 548 -33.16 34.71 -13.94
C LYS A 548 -33.67 33.43 -14.60
N THR A 549 -33.20 33.14 -15.81
CA THR A 549 -33.58 31.94 -16.57
C THR A 549 -33.07 30.66 -15.90
N HIS A 550 -31.89 30.72 -15.28
CA HIS A 550 -31.21 29.58 -14.66
C HIS A 550 -31.13 29.70 -13.13
N SER A 551 -32.08 30.39 -12.50
CA SER A 551 -32.03 30.72 -11.07
C SER A 551 -31.93 29.49 -10.17
N THR A 552 -32.65 28.42 -10.49
CA THR A 552 -32.58 27.13 -9.79
C THR A 552 -31.15 26.58 -9.79
N PHE A 553 -30.45 26.67 -10.93
CA PHE A 553 -29.04 26.25 -11.00
C PHE A 553 -28.16 27.08 -10.09
N PHE A 554 -28.26 28.41 -10.13
CA PHE A 554 -27.42 29.26 -9.28
C PHE A 554 -27.66 29.02 -7.78
N ILE A 555 -28.91 28.81 -7.36
CA ILE A 555 -29.24 28.47 -5.96
C ILE A 555 -28.62 27.13 -5.59
N THR A 556 -28.86 26.09 -6.39
CA THR A 556 -28.32 24.75 -6.13
C THR A 556 -26.79 24.73 -6.15
N ALA A 557 -26.16 25.37 -7.15
CA ALA A 557 -24.72 25.48 -7.26
C ALA A 557 -24.11 26.21 -6.06
N THR A 558 -24.80 27.23 -5.52
CA THR A 558 -24.38 27.93 -4.30
C THR A 558 -24.39 26.97 -3.10
N ILE A 559 -25.46 26.21 -2.90
CA ILE A 559 -25.55 25.23 -1.80
C ILE A 559 -24.46 24.16 -1.93
N VAL A 560 -24.30 23.57 -3.11
CA VAL A 560 -23.27 22.55 -3.37
C VAL A 560 -21.87 23.11 -3.18
N THR A 561 -21.64 24.37 -3.61
CA THR A 561 -20.38 25.07 -3.38
C THR A 561 -20.12 25.28 -1.90
N ILE A 562 -21.12 25.66 -1.10
CA ILE A 562 -20.97 25.83 0.36
C ILE A 562 -20.58 24.50 1.00
N ILE A 563 -21.27 23.40 0.67
CA ILE A 563 -20.92 22.06 1.16
C ILE A 563 -19.49 21.69 0.76
N PHE A 564 -19.14 21.90 -0.51
CA PHE A 564 -17.79 21.64 -1.02
C PHE A 564 -16.73 22.55 -0.36
N SER A 565 -17.08 23.78 0.00
CA SER A 565 -16.19 24.71 0.71
C SER A 565 -15.94 24.22 2.14
N ILE A 566 -16.98 23.77 2.84
CA ILE A 566 -16.85 23.17 4.17
C ILE A 566 -15.97 21.92 4.09
N LEU A 567 -16.18 21.06 3.09
CA LEU A 567 -15.34 19.89 2.89
C LEU A 567 -13.89 20.27 2.55
N SER A 568 -13.68 21.20 1.63
CA SER A 568 -12.33 21.69 1.28
C SER A 568 -11.63 22.29 2.50
N LEU A 569 -12.37 23.00 3.35
CA LEU A 569 -11.88 23.44 4.66
C LEU A 569 -11.49 22.21 5.48
N LEU A 570 -12.35 21.22 5.69
CA LEU A 570 -11.98 20.01 6.46
C LEU A 570 -10.74 19.26 5.90
N HIS A 571 -10.43 19.36 4.60
CA HIS A 571 -9.27 18.71 3.99
C HIS A 571 -7.97 19.51 4.05
N PHE A 572 -8.06 20.83 3.83
CA PHE A 572 -6.91 21.74 3.75
C PHE A 572 -6.70 22.57 5.01
N LEU A 573 -7.69 22.60 5.90
CA LEU A 573 -7.56 23.22 7.21
C LEU A 573 -6.80 22.24 8.10
N PRO A 574 -5.63 22.64 8.63
CA PRO A 574 -5.12 22.01 9.81
C PRO A 574 -6.16 22.27 10.90
N TYR A 575 -6.77 21.22 11.41
CA TYR A 575 -7.32 21.31 12.75
C TYR A 575 -6.13 21.67 13.64
N MET A 576 -5.98 22.94 14.05
CA MET A 576 -5.34 23.17 15.33
C MET A 576 -6.30 22.56 16.33
N SER A 577 -6.08 21.28 16.63
CA SER A 577 -6.57 20.72 17.88
C SER A 577 -5.90 21.51 19.01
N ARG A 578 -6.26 21.24 20.26
CA ARG A 578 -5.57 21.80 21.43
C ARG A 578 -4.03 21.57 21.44
N THR A 579 -3.47 20.82 20.47
CA THR A 579 -2.05 20.45 20.36
C THR A 579 -1.26 21.15 19.23
N GLU A 580 -1.78 22.19 18.56
CA GLU A 580 -1.10 22.98 17.48
C GLU A 580 -0.49 22.19 16.27
N SER A 581 -0.82 20.91 16.09
CA SER A 581 -0.43 20.11 14.91
C SER A 581 -1.30 20.43 13.67
N TYR A 582 -0.81 20.08 12.47
CA TYR A 582 -1.55 20.16 11.22
C TYR A 582 -2.08 18.79 10.79
N TYR A 583 -3.35 18.74 10.36
CA TYR A 583 -4.03 17.53 9.93
C TYR A 583 -4.57 17.67 8.49
N THR A 584 -4.83 16.55 7.84
CA THR A 584 -5.50 16.50 6.53
C THR A 584 -6.37 15.24 6.40
N ALA A 585 -7.34 15.26 5.49
CA ALA A 585 -8.15 14.08 5.21
C ALA A 585 -7.30 12.94 4.60
N LYS A 586 -7.66 11.69 4.88
CA LYS A 586 -6.94 10.47 4.45
C LYS A 586 -6.52 10.48 2.97
N ASN A 587 -7.42 10.89 2.06
CA ASN A 587 -7.14 10.91 0.62
C ASN A 587 -6.14 11.99 0.20
N CYS A 588 -5.97 13.05 0.99
CA CYS A 588 -5.00 14.12 0.75
C CYS A 588 -3.64 13.87 1.44
N TYR A 589 -3.53 12.89 2.32
CA TYR A 589 -2.33 12.62 3.10
C TYR A 589 -1.09 12.39 2.21
N GLY A 590 -1.25 11.65 1.10
CA GLY A 590 -0.18 11.41 0.13
C GLY A 590 0.03 12.56 -0.87
N ASP A 591 -1.04 13.14 -1.40
CA ASP A 591 -0.94 14.11 -2.52
C ASP A 591 -0.67 15.54 -2.05
N LEU A 592 -1.20 15.96 -0.90
CA LEU A 592 -1.06 17.33 -0.41
C LEU A 592 0.41 17.71 -0.17
N PRO A 593 1.24 16.92 0.55
CA PRO A 593 2.67 17.22 0.70
C PRO A 593 3.41 17.40 -0.63
N PHE A 594 3.06 16.61 -1.66
CA PHE A 594 3.65 16.76 -2.99
C PHE A 594 3.37 18.14 -3.58
N HIS A 595 2.10 18.58 -3.54
CA HIS A 595 1.70 19.90 -4.01
C HIS A 595 2.33 21.03 -3.17
N LEU A 596 2.43 20.86 -1.85
CA LEU A 596 3.09 21.81 -0.96
C LEU A 596 4.57 22.02 -1.32
N ASN A 597 5.30 20.95 -1.68
CA ASN A 597 6.69 21.05 -2.14
C ASN A 597 6.82 22.00 -3.34
N ILE A 598 5.91 21.88 -4.31
CA ILE A 598 5.90 22.72 -5.52
C ILE A 598 5.55 24.17 -5.14
N ILE A 599 4.46 24.39 -4.39
CA ILE A 599 4.04 25.73 -3.97
C ILE A 599 5.14 26.46 -3.18
N LYS A 600 5.77 25.75 -2.22
CA LYS A 600 6.85 26.32 -1.41
C LYS A 600 8.11 26.60 -2.20
N SER A 601 8.42 25.77 -3.20
CA SER A 601 9.56 26.03 -4.10
C SER A 601 9.42 27.37 -4.83
N PHE A 602 8.21 27.77 -5.24
CA PHE A 602 7.94 29.04 -5.91
C PHE A 602 7.85 30.23 -4.95
N THR A 603 7.35 30.05 -3.73
CA THR A 603 7.18 31.15 -2.78
C THR A 603 8.46 31.52 -2.04
N LYS A 604 9.24 30.53 -1.59
CA LYS A 604 10.40 30.75 -0.71
C LYS A 604 11.63 29.92 -1.08
N GLY A 605 11.57 29.15 -2.17
CA GLY A 605 12.55 28.11 -2.49
C GLY A 605 13.34 28.32 -3.78
N ILE A 606 13.86 27.21 -4.32
CA ILE A 606 14.71 27.15 -5.52
C ILE A 606 14.05 27.74 -6.77
N ASN A 607 12.71 27.67 -6.87
CA ASN A 607 11.93 28.18 -7.99
C ASN A 607 11.34 29.58 -7.71
N SER A 608 11.79 30.29 -6.69
CA SER A 608 11.33 31.67 -6.42
C SER A 608 11.94 32.70 -7.38
N GLU A 609 13.08 32.37 -7.98
CA GLU A 609 13.84 33.22 -8.89
C GLU A 609 14.13 32.44 -10.18
N TRP A 610 13.22 32.50 -11.15
CA TRP A 610 13.33 31.78 -12.42
C TRP A 610 13.05 32.71 -13.60
N GLY A 611 13.84 32.59 -14.67
CA GLY A 611 13.71 33.41 -15.88
C GLY A 611 12.97 32.72 -17.03
N SER A 612 13.05 31.40 -17.09
CA SER A 612 12.46 30.59 -18.14
C SER A 612 12.00 29.22 -17.61
N LEU A 613 11.17 28.52 -18.40
CA LEU A 613 10.70 27.16 -18.06
C LEU A 613 11.84 26.14 -17.91
N LYS A 614 13.03 26.40 -18.48
CA LYS A 614 14.19 25.50 -18.38
C LYS A 614 14.91 25.63 -17.04
N ASP A 615 14.74 26.76 -16.35
CA ASP A 615 15.41 27.04 -15.08
C ASP A 615 14.68 26.41 -13.90
N LEU A 616 13.43 25.98 -14.12
CA LEU A 616 12.59 25.36 -13.09
C LEU A 616 13.13 23.99 -12.70
N GLN A 617 13.38 23.80 -11.41
CA GLN A 617 13.95 22.57 -10.87
C GLN A 617 12.91 21.78 -10.06
N PHE A 618 13.06 20.46 -10.06
CA PHE A 618 12.21 19.59 -9.27
C PHE A 618 12.57 19.69 -7.77
N PRO A 619 11.63 20.02 -6.87
CA PRO A 619 11.96 20.27 -5.45
C PRO A 619 12.41 19.00 -4.69
N ILE A 620 11.90 17.84 -5.08
CA ILE A 620 12.16 16.56 -4.40
C ILE A 620 13.26 15.73 -5.07
N TYR A 621 13.87 16.23 -6.16
CA TYR A 621 14.96 15.54 -6.84
C TYR A 621 15.88 16.53 -7.55
N SER A 622 17.05 16.75 -6.97
CA SER A 622 18.06 17.69 -7.45
C SER A 622 18.58 17.39 -8.85
N GLY A 623 18.89 18.45 -9.61
CA GLY A 623 19.52 18.35 -10.94
C GLY A 623 18.58 17.87 -12.05
N THR A 624 17.26 17.93 -11.83
CA THR A 624 16.25 17.65 -12.87
C THR A 624 15.26 18.79 -13.01
N ALA A 625 14.74 18.97 -14.22
CA ALA A 625 13.72 19.98 -14.48
C ALA A 625 12.41 19.65 -13.75
N LEU A 626 11.60 20.67 -13.43
CA LEU A 626 10.25 20.49 -12.89
C LEU A 626 9.32 19.92 -13.97
N VAL A 627 9.21 18.60 -14.02
CA VAL A 627 8.39 17.92 -15.05
C VAL A 627 6.93 17.71 -14.61
N TYR A 628 6.34 18.52 -13.74
CA TYR A 628 4.94 18.33 -13.28
C TYR A 628 4.00 19.42 -13.85
N PRO A 629 2.69 19.15 -14.11
CA PRO A 629 1.72 20.20 -14.44
C PRO A 629 1.46 21.15 -13.24
N PHE A 630 2.36 22.11 -13.05
CA PHE A 630 2.46 22.90 -11.83
C PHE A 630 1.59 24.16 -11.81
N ILE A 631 0.83 24.48 -12.86
CA ILE A 631 0.16 25.78 -12.98
C ILE A 631 -0.86 26.03 -11.85
N ALA A 632 -1.59 25.01 -11.40
CA ALA A 632 -2.50 25.14 -10.26
C ALA A 632 -1.75 25.46 -8.95
N ASP A 633 -0.59 24.85 -8.76
CA ASP A 633 0.28 25.09 -7.61
C ASP A 633 0.96 26.46 -7.69
N PHE A 634 1.38 26.88 -8.89
CA PHE A 634 1.94 28.21 -9.12
C PHE A 634 0.92 29.32 -8.91
N HIS A 635 -0.34 29.13 -9.34
CA HIS A 635 -1.43 30.06 -9.03
C HIS A 635 -1.62 30.23 -7.51
N THR A 636 -1.54 29.12 -6.77
CA THR A 636 -1.59 29.12 -5.30
C THR A 636 -0.37 29.84 -4.71
N ALA A 637 0.82 29.59 -5.25
CA ALA A 637 2.05 30.26 -4.83
C ALA A 637 1.98 31.78 -5.03
N LEU A 638 1.42 32.25 -6.14
CA LEU A 638 1.27 33.67 -6.44
C LEU A 638 0.39 34.38 -5.41
N ILE A 639 -0.73 33.79 -5.02
CA ILE A 639 -1.62 34.38 -4.00
C ILE A 639 -0.98 34.27 -2.60
N ASN A 640 -0.38 33.13 -2.26
CA ASN A 640 0.26 32.94 -0.96
C ASN A 640 1.45 33.91 -0.76
N GLY A 641 2.31 34.06 -1.77
CA GLY A 641 3.46 34.96 -1.74
C GLY A 641 3.11 36.42 -1.96
N GLY A 642 2.19 36.71 -2.88
CA GLY A 642 1.84 38.08 -3.29
C GLY A 642 0.82 38.79 -2.41
N CYS A 643 -0.14 38.05 -1.82
CA CYS A 643 -1.18 38.62 -0.97
C CYS A 643 -0.92 38.40 0.54
N GLN A 644 0.21 37.79 0.90
CA GLN A 644 0.58 37.44 2.29
C GLN A 644 -0.50 36.64 3.04
N CYS A 645 -1.39 35.95 2.32
CA CYS A 645 -2.41 35.09 2.91
C CYS A 645 -1.77 33.80 3.46
N THR A 646 -2.41 33.17 4.43
CA THR A 646 -1.99 31.85 4.90
C THR A 646 -2.08 30.83 3.75
N LEU A 647 -1.19 29.84 3.76
CA LEU A 647 -1.14 28.82 2.72
C LEU A 647 -2.47 28.05 2.63
N GLN A 648 -3.06 27.78 3.78
CA GLN A 648 -4.34 27.11 3.96
C GLN A 648 -5.48 27.88 3.28
N ALA A 649 -5.63 29.17 3.61
CA ALA A 649 -6.67 30.01 3.02
C ALA A 649 -6.53 30.06 1.50
N THR A 650 -5.30 30.13 1.01
CA THR A 650 -5.02 30.17 -0.42
C THR A 650 -5.39 28.86 -1.11
N LEU A 651 -5.06 27.71 -0.52
CA LEU A 651 -5.43 26.38 -1.03
C LEU A 651 -6.96 26.23 -1.13
N VAL A 652 -7.70 26.64 -0.09
CA VAL A 652 -9.16 26.56 -0.06
C VAL A 652 -9.77 27.50 -1.10
N VAL A 653 -9.39 28.78 -1.10
CA VAL A 653 -9.98 29.78 -1.99
C VAL A 653 -9.78 29.42 -3.46
N THR A 654 -8.57 29.01 -3.83
CA THR A 654 -8.28 28.58 -5.22
C THR A 654 -9.12 27.36 -5.62
N THR A 655 -9.18 26.34 -4.76
CA THR A 655 -9.94 25.12 -5.03
C THR A 655 -11.45 25.38 -5.12
N VAL A 656 -12.01 26.22 -4.24
CA VAL A 656 -13.43 26.59 -4.26
C VAL A 656 -13.79 27.38 -5.51
N ILE A 657 -12.98 28.37 -5.90
CA ILE A 657 -13.22 29.16 -7.12
C ILE A 657 -13.18 28.26 -8.37
N GLU A 658 -12.18 27.39 -8.46
CA GLU A 658 -12.05 26.46 -9.59
C GLU A 658 -13.21 25.46 -9.62
N PHE A 659 -13.68 24.98 -8.46
CA PHE A 659 -14.87 24.13 -8.36
C PHE A 659 -16.15 24.83 -8.81
N CYS A 660 -16.40 26.07 -8.37
CA CYS A 660 -17.52 26.87 -8.85
C CYS A 660 -17.48 27.03 -10.38
N CYS A 661 -16.28 27.28 -10.92
CA CYS A 661 -16.06 27.39 -12.35
C CYS A 661 -16.41 26.08 -13.06
N LEU A 662 -15.94 24.94 -12.54
CA LEU A 662 -16.22 23.62 -13.09
C LEU A 662 -17.73 23.31 -13.11
N LEU A 663 -18.43 23.53 -11.99
CA LEU A 663 -19.88 23.31 -11.89
C LEU A 663 -20.64 24.13 -12.93
N THR A 664 -20.27 25.40 -13.06
CA THR A 664 -20.88 26.33 -14.02
C THR A 664 -20.62 25.88 -15.46
N LEU A 665 -19.39 25.51 -15.78
CA LEU A 665 -19.02 25.03 -17.11
C LEU A 665 -19.70 23.71 -17.47
N LEU A 666 -19.76 22.76 -16.53
CA LEU A 666 -20.49 21.51 -16.71
C LEU A 666 -21.98 21.75 -16.97
N TYR A 667 -22.62 22.61 -16.16
CA TYR A 667 -24.03 22.97 -16.35
C TYR A 667 -24.30 23.51 -17.75
N PHE A 668 -23.57 24.53 -18.17
CA PHE A 668 -23.79 25.16 -19.46
C PHE A 668 -23.38 24.26 -20.62
N PHE A 669 -22.38 23.39 -20.45
CA PHE A 669 -22.04 22.35 -21.41
C PHE A 669 -23.22 21.40 -21.63
N PHE A 670 -23.78 20.81 -20.57
CA PHE A 670 -24.92 19.89 -20.69
C PHE A 670 -26.18 20.60 -21.18
N GLN A 671 -26.47 21.80 -20.67
CA GLN A 671 -27.61 22.61 -21.10
C GLN A 671 -27.54 22.92 -22.61
N ARG A 672 -26.35 23.08 -23.17
CA ARG A 672 -26.16 23.28 -24.61
C ARG A 672 -26.44 22.03 -25.44
N ILE A 673 -26.22 20.84 -24.87
CA ILE A 673 -26.43 19.54 -25.52
C ILE A 673 -27.90 19.11 -25.50
N VAL A 674 -28.53 19.14 -24.32
CA VAL A 674 -29.89 18.62 -24.12
C VAL A 674 -30.98 19.70 -24.13
N ARG A 675 -30.62 20.96 -23.87
CA ARG A 675 -31.57 22.10 -23.75
C ARG A 675 -32.70 21.88 -22.74
N ASN A 676 -32.41 21.12 -21.68
CA ASN A 676 -33.33 20.86 -20.58
C ASN A 676 -32.60 21.12 -19.26
N GLN A 677 -33.11 22.08 -18.48
CA GLN A 677 -32.48 22.54 -17.25
C GLN A 677 -32.45 21.46 -16.17
N ILE A 678 -33.54 20.69 -16.04
CA ILE A 678 -33.68 19.62 -15.05
C ILE A 678 -32.69 18.50 -15.34
N VAL A 679 -32.63 18.05 -16.60
CA VAL A 679 -31.66 17.02 -17.02
C VAL A 679 -30.22 17.49 -16.75
N SER A 680 -29.91 18.75 -17.06
CA SER A 680 -28.57 19.31 -16.83
C SER A 680 -28.23 19.41 -15.34
N LEU A 681 -29.19 19.76 -14.48
CA LEU A 681 -29.03 19.78 -13.02
C LEU A 681 -28.80 18.39 -12.46
N ILE A 682 -29.65 17.42 -12.80
CA ILE A 682 -29.51 16.03 -12.35
C ILE A 682 -28.15 15.49 -12.80
N THR A 683 -27.72 15.78 -14.03
CA THR A 683 -26.40 15.34 -14.53
C THR A 683 -25.27 15.81 -13.62
N ILE A 684 -25.29 17.06 -13.14
CA ILE A 684 -24.27 17.56 -12.21
C ILE A 684 -24.27 16.77 -10.90
N PHE A 685 -25.44 16.51 -10.32
CA PHE A 685 -25.54 15.68 -9.12
C PHE A 685 -24.97 14.27 -9.35
N LEU A 686 -25.29 13.64 -10.48
CA LEU A 686 -24.76 12.32 -10.82
C LEU A 686 -23.25 12.34 -11.08
N VAL A 687 -22.69 13.44 -11.61
CA VAL A 687 -21.24 13.58 -11.79
C VAL A 687 -20.51 13.73 -10.45
N ILE A 688 -21.08 14.50 -9.51
CA ILE A 688 -20.46 14.78 -8.21
C ILE A 688 -20.56 13.57 -7.28
N PHE A 689 -21.75 12.97 -7.17
CA PHE A 689 -22.06 11.95 -6.17
C PHE A 689 -22.15 10.53 -6.74
N GLY A 690 -22.14 10.38 -8.06
CA GLY A 690 -22.22 9.08 -8.71
C GLY A 690 -21.01 8.21 -8.43
N GLY A 691 -21.25 6.93 -8.14
CA GLY A 691 -20.17 5.96 -7.93
C GLY A 691 -20.54 4.53 -8.31
N GLY A 692 -19.60 3.63 -8.02
CA GLY A 692 -19.69 2.20 -8.30
C GLY A 692 -20.58 1.43 -7.33
N PHE A 693 -20.61 0.10 -7.48
CA PHE A 693 -21.32 -0.81 -6.56
C PHE A 693 -20.52 -1.17 -5.29
N GLY A 694 -19.39 -0.52 -5.01
CA GLY A 694 -18.53 -0.82 -3.85
C GLY A 694 -19.28 -0.79 -2.51
N TRP A 695 -20.27 0.10 -2.37
CA TRP A 695 -21.12 0.22 -1.17
C TRP A 695 -21.99 -1.00 -0.85
N VAL A 696 -22.27 -1.87 -1.83
CA VAL A 696 -23.11 -3.08 -1.61
C VAL A 696 -22.44 -4.03 -0.62
N TYR A 697 -21.11 -4.03 -0.55
CA TYR A 697 -20.37 -4.84 0.42
C TYR A 697 -20.54 -4.32 1.84
N ILE A 698 -20.74 -3.01 2.03
CA ILE A 698 -21.10 -2.43 3.33
C ILE A 698 -22.45 -2.98 3.79
N LEU A 699 -23.46 -2.98 2.91
CA LEU A 699 -24.76 -3.56 3.25
C LEU A 699 -24.67 -5.04 3.62
N LYS A 700 -23.82 -5.79 2.93
CA LYS A 700 -23.58 -7.19 3.26
C LYS A 700 -23.04 -7.32 4.69
N ASP A 701 -22.02 -6.54 5.05
CA ASP A 701 -21.41 -6.64 6.38
C ASP A 701 -22.37 -6.13 7.47
N LEU A 702 -23.23 -5.15 7.16
CA LEU A 702 -24.30 -4.67 8.05
C LEU A 702 -25.43 -5.69 8.27
N ILE A 703 -25.83 -6.43 7.23
CA ILE A 703 -26.95 -7.38 7.30
C ILE A 703 -26.52 -8.71 7.93
N PHE A 704 -25.29 -9.16 7.65
CA PHE A 704 -24.79 -10.46 8.11
C PHE A 704 -23.97 -10.39 9.41
N GLY A 705 -23.81 -9.20 10.00
CA GLY A 705 -23.15 -8.96 11.27
C GLY A 705 -21.67 -8.62 11.12
N LEU A 706 -21.25 -7.60 11.86
CA LEU A 706 -19.84 -7.23 12.04
C LEU A 706 -19.16 -8.23 13.00
N PRO A 707 -17.85 -8.49 12.87
CA PRO A 707 -17.08 -9.20 13.89
C PRO A 707 -17.25 -8.53 15.28
N GLU A 708 -17.26 -9.32 16.36
CA GLU A 708 -17.62 -8.86 17.72
C GLU A 708 -16.78 -7.67 18.26
N ASP A 709 -15.62 -7.39 17.68
CA ASP A 709 -14.70 -6.31 18.08
C ASP A 709 -14.85 -5.01 17.26
N GLU A 710 -15.76 -4.94 16.29
CA GLU A 710 -15.83 -3.82 15.34
C GLU A 710 -17.14 -3.01 15.47
N THR A 711 -16.99 -1.69 15.67
CA THR A 711 -18.11 -0.74 15.60
C THR A 711 -18.25 -0.18 14.17
N LEU A 712 -19.48 0.18 13.79
CA LEU A 712 -19.81 0.79 12.49
C LEU A 712 -18.92 2.00 12.12
N ILE A 713 -18.45 2.75 13.13
CA ILE A 713 -17.55 3.90 12.99
C ILE A 713 -16.09 3.45 12.77
N MET A 714 -15.64 2.38 13.43
CA MET A 714 -14.31 1.80 13.18
C MET A 714 -14.21 1.18 11.77
N ASP A 715 -15.32 0.68 11.22
CA ASP A 715 -15.37 0.21 9.83
C ASP A 715 -15.29 1.33 8.80
N LEU A 716 -15.91 2.50 9.05
CA LEU A 716 -15.73 3.72 8.24
C LEU A 716 -14.27 4.16 8.14
N ASN A 717 -13.43 3.77 9.10
CA ASN A 717 -12.02 4.10 9.13
C ASN A 717 -11.13 3.04 8.44
N LYS A 718 -11.53 1.76 8.51
CA LYS A 718 -10.77 0.62 7.94
C LYS A 718 -11.01 0.39 6.44
N TYR A 719 -12.23 0.60 5.95
CA TYR A 719 -12.56 0.33 4.55
C TYR A 719 -12.35 1.57 3.69
N ASP A 720 -11.30 1.55 2.87
CA ASP A 720 -11.28 2.36 1.66
C ASP A 720 -12.32 1.72 0.71
N TYR A 721 -13.57 2.17 0.82
CA TYR A 721 -14.77 1.56 0.23
C TYR A 721 -14.75 1.38 -1.29
N ASN A 722 -13.81 2.07 -1.93
CA ASN A 722 -13.55 1.99 -3.36
C ASN A 722 -12.45 0.97 -3.71
N PHE A 723 -11.68 0.53 -2.72
CA PHE A 723 -10.38 -0.14 -2.93
C PHE A 723 -10.40 -1.64 -2.67
N LYS A 724 -11.20 -2.17 -1.73
CA LYS A 724 -11.14 -3.61 -1.40
C LYS A 724 -12.50 -4.23 -1.17
N ILE A 725 -12.87 -5.12 -2.09
CA ILE A 725 -13.93 -6.09 -1.89
C ILE A 725 -13.35 -7.29 -1.13
N ALA A 726 -14.17 -7.91 -0.26
CA ALA A 726 -13.88 -9.20 0.37
C ALA A 726 -13.21 -10.17 -0.62
N LYS A 727 -12.02 -10.68 -0.28
CA LYS A 727 -11.07 -11.49 -1.09
C LYS A 727 -9.99 -10.72 -1.90
N ASN A 728 -9.50 -9.56 -1.43
CA ASN A 728 -8.36 -8.84 -2.04
C ASN A 728 -8.56 -8.47 -3.52
N LYS A 729 -9.80 -8.19 -3.94
CA LYS A 729 -10.07 -7.66 -5.29
C LYS A 729 -10.33 -6.17 -5.20
N GLU A 730 -9.59 -5.40 -5.97
CA GLU A 730 -9.74 -3.95 -6.00
C GLU A 730 -10.72 -3.55 -7.10
N LEU A 731 -11.52 -2.50 -6.83
CA LEU A 731 -12.31 -1.82 -7.86
C LEU A 731 -11.52 -0.61 -8.36
N PHE A 732 -11.87 -0.16 -9.57
CA PHE A 732 -11.16 0.93 -10.23
C PHE A 732 -11.66 2.33 -9.83
N TRP A 733 -12.96 2.45 -9.59
CA TRP A 733 -13.65 3.73 -9.64
C TRP A 733 -13.72 4.37 -8.26
N PHE A 734 -13.42 5.66 -8.23
CA PHE A 734 -13.58 6.50 -7.05
C PHE A 734 -14.64 7.56 -7.34
N PRO A 735 -15.43 7.97 -6.34
CA PRO A 735 -16.24 9.16 -6.41
C PRO A 735 -15.42 10.37 -6.88
N PHE A 736 -16.07 11.26 -7.62
CA PHE A 736 -15.32 12.28 -8.36
C PHE A 736 -14.68 13.33 -7.45
N VAL A 737 -15.39 13.70 -6.37
CA VAL A 737 -14.96 14.71 -5.40
C VAL A 737 -13.74 14.25 -4.59
N ASP A 738 -13.80 13.05 -4.02
CA ASP A 738 -12.85 12.59 -2.99
C ASP A 738 -11.49 12.17 -3.55
N ALA A 739 -11.44 11.69 -4.79
CA ALA A 739 -10.25 11.11 -5.39
C ALA A 739 -9.66 11.96 -6.51
N THR A 740 -10.47 12.79 -7.17
CA THR A 740 -9.98 13.65 -8.26
C THR A 740 -10.00 15.12 -7.88
N LEU A 741 -11.15 15.68 -7.49
CA LEU A 741 -11.27 17.13 -7.37
C LEU A 741 -10.49 17.74 -6.20
N ILE A 742 -10.48 17.09 -5.04
CA ILE A 742 -9.81 17.62 -3.85
C ILE A 742 -8.31 17.25 -3.83
N PRO A 743 -7.90 15.97 -3.99
CA PRO A 743 -6.48 15.62 -3.90
C PRO A 743 -5.67 16.08 -5.10
N GLN A 744 -6.21 15.96 -6.32
CA GLN A 744 -5.47 16.19 -7.57
C GLN A 744 -5.73 17.60 -8.12
N ARG A 745 -5.05 18.59 -7.54
CA ARG A 745 -5.33 20.01 -7.80
C ARG A 745 -5.21 20.42 -9.27
N SER A 746 -4.24 19.84 -10.00
CA SER A 746 -4.08 20.08 -11.44
C SER A 746 -5.29 19.61 -12.25
N ALA A 747 -5.97 18.54 -11.84
CA ALA A 747 -7.13 18.00 -12.53
C ALA A 747 -8.33 18.96 -12.50
N LEU A 748 -8.58 19.62 -11.36
CA LEU A 748 -9.71 20.54 -11.21
C LEU A 748 -9.64 21.71 -12.22
N LEU A 749 -8.52 22.44 -12.23
CA LEU A 749 -8.29 23.52 -13.21
C LEU A 749 -8.24 22.99 -14.65
N GLY A 750 -7.60 21.83 -14.85
CA GLY A 750 -7.53 21.16 -16.14
C GLY A 750 -8.90 20.78 -16.71
N TYR A 751 -9.86 20.42 -15.87
CA TYR A 751 -11.21 20.04 -16.27
C TYR A 751 -12.04 21.27 -16.63
N CYS A 752 -11.88 22.39 -15.92
CA CYS A 752 -12.49 23.66 -16.31
C CYS A 752 -12.11 24.02 -17.76
N LEU A 753 -10.80 24.02 -18.06
CA LEU A 753 -10.32 24.33 -19.41
C LEU A 753 -10.81 23.31 -20.45
N ALA A 754 -10.78 22.01 -20.11
CA ALA A 754 -11.22 20.95 -21.02
C ALA A 754 -12.72 21.05 -21.34
N ILE A 755 -13.60 21.20 -20.34
CA ILE A 755 -15.04 21.35 -20.55
C ILE A 755 -15.35 22.63 -21.32
N PHE A 756 -14.59 23.71 -21.10
CA PHE A 756 -14.75 24.92 -21.89
C PHE A 756 -14.39 24.70 -23.36
N VAL A 757 -13.27 24.04 -23.64
CA VAL A 757 -12.89 23.65 -25.01
C VAL A 757 -13.94 22.75 -25.64
N LEU A 758 -14.42 21.72 -24.93
CA LEU A 758 -15.48 20.82 -25.42
C LEU A 758 -16.76 21.60 -25.74
N THR A 759 -17.12 22.61 -24.96
CA THR A 759 -18.27 23.48 -25.23
C THR A 759 -18.09 24.29 -26.51
N LEU A 760 -16.89 24.84 -26.74
CA LEU A 760 -16.57 25.58 -27.95
C LEU A 760 -16.57 24.66 -29.19
N ILE A 761 -15.94 23.49 -29.10
CA ILE A 761 -15.90 22.50 -30.19
C ILE A 761 -17.29 21.97 -30.49
N TYR A 762 -18.09 21.66 -29.46
CA TYR A 762 -19.49 21.27 -29.62
C TYR A 762 -20.29 22.36 -30.35
N HIS A 763 -20.04 23.64 -30.03
CA HIS A 763 -20.67 24.73 -30.74
C HIS A 763 -20.29 24.78 -32.23
N LEU A 764 -19.02 24.50 -32.56
CA LEU A 764 -18.53 24.47 -33.95
C LEU A 764 -19.05 23.28 -34.76
N ILE A 765 -19.42 22.16 -34.15
CA ILE A 765 -19.99 21.00 -34.88
C ILE A 765 -21.52 20.97 -34.87
N SER A 766 -22.15 21.75 -33.98
CA SER A 766 -23.61 21.77 -33.85
C SER A 766 -24.29 22.17 -35.17
N ALA A 767 -25.57 21.84 -35.32
CA ALA A 767 -26.36 22.18 -36.52
C ALA A 767 -26.33 23.69 -36.90
N ASN A 768 -26.01 24.57 -35.94
CA ASN A 768 -25.84 26.00 -36.18
C ASN A 768 -24.54 26.37 -36.91
N TRP A 769 -23.59 25.45 -37.08
CA TRP A 769 -22.28 25.69 -37.71
C TRP A 769 -22.37 26.41 -39.05
N ILE A 770 -23.30 25.98 -39.90
CA ILE A 770 -23.49 26.55 -41.24
C ILE A 770 -23.87 28.03 -41.15
N ARG A 771 -24.66 28.40 -40.13
CA ARG A 771 -25.14 29.76 -39.87
C ARG A 771 -24.08 30.66 -39.23
N ILE A 772 -23.06 30.10 -38.59
CA ILE A 772 -21.99 30.89 -37.96
C ILE A 772 -21.20 31.64 -39.04
N LYS A 773 -21.03 32.95 -38.90
CA LYS A 773 -20.16 33.73 -39.81
C LYS A 773 -18.72 33.22 -39.73
N PHE A 774 -17.99 33.17 -40.85
CA PHE A 774 -16.62 32.64 -40.88
C PHE A 774 -15.69 33.32 -39.86
N LYS A 775 -15.72 34.65 -39.77
CA LYS A 775 -14.94 35.41 -38.76
C LYS A 775 -15.26 34.98 -37.32
N SER A 776 -16.51 34.65 -37.01
CA SER A 776 -16.91 34.17 -35.68
C SER A 776 -16.42 32.75 -35.42
N ALA A 777 -16.49 31.87 -36.43
CA ALA A 777 -15.94 30.51 -36.33
C ALA A 777 -14.43 30.53 -36.07
N LEU A 778 -13.68 31.41 -36.76
CA LEU A 778 -12.25 31.59 -36.52
C LEU A 778 -11.96 32.10 -35.11
N LYS A 779 -12.74 33.06 -34.57
CA LYS A 779 -12.58 33.54 -33.19
C LYS A 779 -12.78 32.43 -32.16
N ILE A 780 -13.81 31.60 -32.35
CA ILE A 780 -14.07 30.45 -31.48
C ILE A 780 -12.91 29.44 -31.58
N ALA A 781 -12.42 29.16 -32.79
CA ALA A 781 -11.28 28.28 -32.99
C ALA A 781 -10.03 28.82 -32.30
N ILE A 782 -9.70 30.11 -32.45
CA ILE A 782 -8.56 30.75 -31.77
C ILE A 782 -8.68 30.60 -30.25
N LEU A 783 -9.84 30.90 -29.68
CA LEU A 783 -10.07 30.75 -28.24
C LEU A 783 -9.90 29.29 -27.80
N ALA A 784 -10.51 28.33 -28.53
CA ALA A 784 -10.33 26.90 -28.26
C ALA A 784 -8.84 26.48 -28.39
N SER A 785 -8.11 27.07 -29.32
CA SER A 785 -6.68 26.79 -29.56
C SER A 785 -5.83 27.24 -28.38
N LEU A 786 -6.06 28.47 -27.89
CA LEU A 786 -5.36 29.03 -26.74
C LEU A 786 -5.59 28.18 -25.51
N LEU A 787 -6.87 27.87 -25.21
CA LEU A 787 -7.22 27.06 -24.03
C LEU A 787 -6.66 25.63 -24.13
N THR A 788 -6.74 25.00 -25.31
CA THR A 788 -6.15 23.67 -25.53
C THR A 788 -4.63 23.71 -25.37
N GLY A 789 -3.99 24.76 -25.90
CA GLY A 789 -2.55 24.96 -25.84
C GLY A 789 -1.99 25.13 -24.43
N LEU A 790 -2.79 25.64 -23.49
CA LEU A 790 -2.40 25.79 -22.07
C LEU A 790 -2.50 24.48 -21.28
N LEU A 791 -3.26 23.50 -21.75
CA LEU A 791 -3.52 22.26 -21.00
C LEU A 791 -2.27 21.43 -20.63
N PRO A 792 -1.17 21.34 -21.41
CA PRO A 792 -0.04 20.50 -21.03
C PRO A 792 0.55 20.81 -19.64
N LEU A 793 0.75 22.09 -19.30
CA LEU A 793 1.24 22.52 -17.99
C LEU A 793 0.13 22.66 -16.93
N THR A 794 -1.13 22.76 -17.34
CA THR A 794 -2.26 22.78 -16.40
C THR A 794 -2.65 21.37 -15.96
N HIS A 795 -2.87 20.48 -16.92
CA HIS A 795 -3.22 19.07 -16.73
C HIS A 795 -3.04 18.27 -18.04
N THR A 796 -1.94 17.53 -18.14
CA THR A 796 -1.56 16.80 -19.37
C THR A 796 -2.61 15.77 -19.81
N TYR A 797 -3.30 15.11 -18.87
CA TYR A 797 -4.40 14.19 -19.20
C TYR A 797 -5.57 14.88 -19.90
N SER A 798 -5.96 16.06 -19.43
CA SER A 798 -6.98 16.87 -20.10
C SER A 798 -6.55 17.25 -21.52
N TYR A 799 -5.28 17.57 -21.74
CA TYR A 799 -4.75 17.81 -23.10
C TYR A 799 -4.94 16.58 -23.99
N LEU A 800 -4.56 15.39 -23.51
CA LEU A 800 -4.71 14.14 -24.27
C LEU A 800 -6.17 13.82 -24.57
N VAL A 801 -7.07 14.00 -23.61
CA VAL A 801 -8.51 13.84 -23.80
C VAL A 801 -9.04 14.79 -24.87
N ILE A 802 -8.68 16.07 -24.79
CA ILE A 802 -9.11 17.08 -25.76
C ILE A 802 -8.54 16.76 -27.14
N ALA A 803 -7.26 16.45 -27.25
CA ALA A 803 -6.63 16.05 -28.52
C ALA A 803 -7.36 14.84 -29.12
N PHE A 804 -7.65 13.81 -28.32
CA PHE A 804 -8.34 12.60 -28.76
C PHE A 804 -9.79 12.88 -29.21
N ILE A 805 -10.60 13.49 -28.34
CA ILE A 805 -12.02 13.73 -28.61
C ILE A 805 -12.19 14.71 -29.76
N THR A 806 -11.44 15.80 -29.80
CA THR A 806 -11.60 16.82 -30.84
C THR A 806 -11.14 16.31 -32.20
N SER A 807 -10.04 15.55 -32.27
CA SER A 807 -9.57 14.96 -33.53
C SER A 807 -10.63 14.06 -34.15
N ILE A 808 -11.14 13.10 -33.39
CA ILE A 808 -12.17 12.15 -33.88
C ILE A 808 -13.45 12.91 -34.22
N THR A 809 -13.92 13.78 -33.33
CA THR A 809 -15.16 14.52 -33.50
C THR A 809 -15.13 15.39 -34.77
N LEU A 810 -14.05 16.13 -34.99
CA LEU A 810 -13.91 17.05 -36.12
C LEU A 810 -13.75 16.29 -37.43
N ILE A 811 -13.05 15.15 -37.43
CA ILE A 811 -12.93 14.27 -38.60
C ILE A 811 -14.29 13.66 -38.96
N LEU A 812 -15.02 13.10 -38.00
CA LEU A 812 -16.32 12.45 -38.24
C LEU A 812 -17.40 13.44 -38.68
N ASN A 813 -17.35 14.67 -38.16
CA ASN A 813 -18.29 15.74 -38.49
C ASN A 813 -17.90 16.57 -39.71
N PHE A 814 -16.81 16.23 -40.39
CA PHE A 814 -16.46 16.86 -41.65
C PHE A 814 -17.60 16.70 -42.67
N PRO A 815 -18.00 17.77 -43.39
CA PRO A 815 -19.11 17.75 -44.33
C PRO A 815 -18.76 17.01 -45.63
N TYR A 816 -18.53 15.69 -45.57
CA TYR A 816 -18.10 14.86 -46.71
C TYR A 816 -19.11 14.83 -47.86
N SER A 817 -20.41 14.91 -47.56
CA SER A 817 -21.48 14.82 -48.55
C SER A 817 -21.28 15.79 -49.72
N LYS A 818 -21.60 15.33 -50.94
CA LYS A 818 -21.63 16.17 -52.16
C LYS A 818 -22.64 17.31 -52.05
N LYS A 819 -23.63 17.21 -51.16
CA LYS A 819 -24.66 18.24 -50.90
C LYS A 819 -24.09 19.55 -50.35
N TYR A 820 -22.93 19.53 -49.68
CA TYR A 820 -22.33 20.74 -49.13
C TYR A 820 -21.46 21.46 -50.16
N SER A 821 -21.61 22.79 -50.27
CA SER A 821 -20.80 23.61 -51.16
C SER A 821 -19.32 23.56 -50.80
N LEU A 822 -18.44 23.74 -51.80
CA LEU A 822 -16.99 23.79 -51.59
C LEU A 822 -16.58 24.89 -50.58
N GLN A 823 -17.31 26.00 -50.55
CA GLN A 823 -17.09 27.08 -49.59
C GLN A 823 -17.31 26.63 -48.14
N ILE A 824 -18.35 25.83 -47.86
CA ILE A 824 -18.62 25.30 -46.51
C ILE A 824 -17.51 24.32 -46.10
N LYS A 825 -17.07 23.45 -47.03
CA LYS A 825 -15.97 22.51 -46.80
C LYS A 825 -14.67 23.25 -46.49
N LYS A 826 -14.32 24.26 -47.30
CA LYS A 826 -13.14 25.12 -47.09
C LYS A 826 -13.20 25.87 -45.76
N LYS A 827 -14.36 26.45 -45.42
CA LYS A 827 -14.60 27.13 -44.13
C LYS A 827 -14.34 26.19 -42.95
N TYR A 828 -14.89 24.98 -42.99
CA TYR A 828 -14.73 23.97 -41.94
C TYR A 828 -13.27 23.52 -41.83
N PHE A 829 -12.66 23.16 -42.96
CA PHE A 829 -11.25 22.77 -43.03
C PHE A 829 -10.31 23.84 -42.47
N LEU A 830 -10.45 25.10 -42.91
CA LEU A 830 -9.61 26.20 -42.42
C LEU A 830 -9.78 26.45 -40.93
N THR A 831 -10.99 26.26 -40.40
CA THR A 831 -11.25 26.45 -38.96
C THR A 831 -10.59 25.34 -38.13
N ILE A 832 -10.65 24.09 -38.60
CA ILE A 832 -9.96 22.96 -37.96
C ILE A 832 -8.46 23.10 -38.07
N LEU A 833 -7.95 23.44 -39.26
CA LEU A 833 -6.52 23.61 -39.49
C LEU A 833 -5.97 24.71 -38.58
N LEU A 834 -6.67 25.84 -38.46
CA LEU A 834 -6.28 26.90 -37.53
C LEU A 834 -6.25 26.41 -36.09
N TYR A 835 -7.30 25.69 -35.65
CA TYR A 835 -7.36 25.12 -34.31
C TYR A 835 -6.21 24.16 -34.02
N ALA A 836 -5.95 23.22 -34.95
CA ALA A 836 -4.91 22.21 -34.79
C ALA A 836 -3.50 22.82 -34.81
N VAL A 837 -3.24 23.76 -35.73
CA VAL A 837 -1.91 24.39 -35.83
C VAL A 837 -1.66 25.28 -34.62
N LEU A 838 -2.59 26.16 -34.27
CA LEU A 838 -2.37 27.13 -33.19
C LEU A 838 -2.31 26.46 -31.81
N SER A 839 -3.14 25.42 -31.56
CA SER A 839 -3.07 24.68 -30.29
C SER A 839 -1.74 23.96 -30.12
N ASN A 840 -1.22 23.33 -31.17
CA ASN A 840 0.05 22.62 -31.12
C ASN A 840 1.26 23.56 -31.07
N ILE A 841 1.23 24.73 -31.71
CA ILE A 841 2.30 25.74 -31.56
C ILE A 841 2.48 26.15 -30.09
N ILE A 842 1.39 26.27 -29.35
CA ILE A 842 1.41 26.67 -27.93
C ILE A 842 1.74 25.47 -27.03
N ALA A 843 1.18 24.29 -27.34
CA ALA A 843 1.36 23.09 -26.52
C ALA A 843 2.75 22.45 -26.67
N PHE A 844 3.33 22.46 -27.87
CA PHE A 844 4.54 21.69 -28.17
C PHE A 844 5.76 22.09 -27.31
N PRO A 845 6.08 23.40 -27.10
CA PRO A 845 7.16 23.80 -26.20
C PRO A 845 6.96 23.31 -24.75
N GLN A 846 5.72 23.20 -24.30
CA GLN A 846 5.38 22.69 -22.97
C GLN A 846 5.53 21.17 -22.90
N LEU A 847 5.06 20.44 -23.92
CA LEU A 847 5.17 18.98 -24.00
C LEU A 847 6.62 18.50 -24.04
N PHE A 848 7.53 19.32 -24.59
CA PHE A 848 8.96 19.01 -24.60
C PHE A 848 9.53 18.76 -23.19
N LEU A 849 9.00 19.43 -22.15
CA LEU A 849 9.41 19.20 -20.76
C LEU A 849 9.09 17.77 -20.30
N PHE A 850 8.00 17.18 -20.80
CA PHE A 850 7.53 15.85 -20.42
C PHE A 850 8.14 14.73 -21.27
N MET A 851 8.86 15.05 -22.35
CA MET A 851 9.37 14.06 -23.31
C MET A 851 10.35 13.08 -22.66
N SER A 852 11.19 13.55 -21.73
CA SER A 852 12.14 12.72 -20.97
C SER A 852 11.46 11.66 -20.10
N ARG A 853 10.17 11.84 -19.75
CA ARG A 853 9.39 10.84 -18.99
C ARG A 853 8.81 9.76 -19.87
N VAL A 854 8.33 10.12 -21.06
CA VAL A 854 7.72 9.18 -22.00
C VAL A 854 8.76 8.17 -22.53
N SER A 855 10.04 8.56 -22.58
CA SER A 855 11.15 7.67 -22.92
C SER A 855 11.51 6.63 -21.86
N SER A 856 10.90 6.65 -20.68
CA SER A 856 11.12 5.62 -19.66
C SER A 856 10.34 4.33 -19.99
N ASP A 857 11.01 3.18 -19.86
CA ASP A 857 10.36 1.87 -19.96
C ASP A 857 9.22 1.79 -18.93
N ASN A 858 7.98 1.61 -19.40
CA ASN A 858 6.71 1.42 -18.65
C ASN A 858 5.72 2.62 -18.60
N PHE A 859 6.02 3.79 -19.17
CA PHE A 859 5.08 4.92 -19.07
C PHE A 859 3.79 4.70 -19.88
N ILE A 860 3.89 4.30 -21.15
CA ILE A 860 2.74 3.95 -22.00
C ILE A 860 2.77 2.45 -22.30
N ARG A 861 1.70 1.73 -21.97
CA ARG A 861 1.62 0.29 -22.20
C ARG A 861 0.21 -0.19 -22.51
N PHE A 862 0.14 -1.22 -23.36
CA PHE A 862 -1.10 -1.96 -23.58
C PHE A 862 -1.28 -2.99 -22.46
N GLU A 863 -1.88 -2.53 -21.37
CA GLU A 863 -2.19 -3.36 -20.21
C GLU A 863 -3.61 -3.03 -19.75
N PRO A 864 -4.60 -3.88 -20.07
CA PRO A 864 -5.97 -3.60 -19.71
C PRO A 864 -6.17 -3.55 -18.19
N ILE A 865 -6.87 -2.53 -17.69
CA ILE A 865 -6.91 -2.17 -16.25
C ILE A 865 -7.44 -3.28 -15.32
N TRP A 866 -8.20 -4.24 -15.87
CA TRP A 866 -8.80 -5.34 -15.09
C TRP A 866 -7.91 -6.59 -15.01
N LYS A 867 -6.90 -6.72 -15.89
CA LYS A 867 -6.25 -8.00 -16.24
C LYS A 867 -5.57 -8.71 -15.06
N ASN A 868 -5.17 -7.98 -14.02
CA ASN A 868 -4.43 -8.53 -12.87
C ASN A 868 -5.32 -8.86 -11.67
N GLU A 869 -6.60 -8.47 -11.70
CA GLU A 869 -7.51 -8.54 -10.54
C GLU A 869 -8.83 -9.25 -10.84
N TRP A 870 -9.27 -9.16 -12.10
CA TRP A 870 -10.55 -9.66 -12.56
C TRP A 870 -10.40 -10.47 -13.84
N THR A 871 -11.03 -11.65 -13.87
CA THR A 871 -11.07 -12.51 -15.07
C THR A 871 -12.14 -12.06 -16.06
N ASN A 872 -13.22 -11.42 -15.58
CA ASN A 872 -14.33 -10.95 -16.41
C ASN A 872 -14.29 -9.42 -16.55
N PRO A 873 -13.95 -8.87 -17.73
CA PRO A 873 -13.90 -7.42 -17.96
C PRO A 873 -15.24 -6.72 -17.79
N ILE A 874 -16.33 -7.35 -18.26
CA ILE A 874 -17.66 -6.74 -18.25
C ILE A 874 -18.14 -6.59 -16.80
N LEU A 875 -17.97 -7.63 -15.99
CA LEU A 875 -18.33 -7.59 -14.58
C LEU A 875 -17.50 -6.53 -13.82
N TYR A 876 -16.20 -6.43 -14.11
CA TYR A 876 -15.34 -5.41 -13.53
C TYR A 876 -15.82 -3.99 -13.83
N ILE A 877 -16.15 -3.71 -15.10
CA ILE A 877 -16.65 -2.41 -15.52
C ILE A 877 -18.00 -2.10 -14.84
N ILE A 878 -18.93 -3.06 -14.81
CA ILE A 878 -20.23 -2.87 -14.18
C ILE A 878 -20.08 -2.58 -12.68
N LEU A 879 -19.25 -3.33 -11.97
CA LEU A 879 -19.03 -3.13 -10.54
C LEU A 879 -18.30 -1.81 -10.25
N SER A 880 -17.33 -1.45 -11.09
CA SER A 880 -16.56 -0.22 -10.93
C SER A 880 -17.42 1.02 -11.17
N PHE A 881 -18.12 1.12 -12.31
CA PHE A 881 -18.86 2.34 -12.66
C PHE A 881 -20.32 2.33 -12.22
N GLY A 882 -20.82 1.20 -11.71
CA GLY A 882 -22.12 1.10 -11.07
C GLY A 882 -23.32 1.31 -12.00
N PRO A 883 -24.45 1.76 -11.45
CA PRO A 883 -25.68 1.95 -12.20
C PRO A 883 -25.58 3.03 -13.28
N ILE A 884 -24.70 4.02 -13.15
CA ILE A 884 -24.51 5.08 -14.17
C ILE A 884 -24.01 4.46 -15.48
N PHE A 885 -23.11 3.48 -15.43
CA PHE A 885 -22.64 2.81 -16.63
C PHE A 885 -23.76 1.99 -17.28
N LEU A 886 -24.45 1.17 -16.50
CA LEU A 886 -25.54 0.32 -17.00
C LEU A 886 -26.67 1.15 -17.61
N ILE A 887 -27.22 2.11 -16.86
CA ILE A 887 -28.33 2.94 -17.34
C ILE A 887 -27.83 3.83 -18.48
N GLY A 888 -26.66 4.45 -18.31
CA GLY A 888 -26.10 5.40 -19.26
C GLY A 888 -25.86 4.79 -20.64
N ILE A 889 -25.26 3.60 -20.73
CA ILE A 889 -24.94 2.96 -22.01
C ILE A 889 -26.21 2.62 -22.82
N PHE A 890 -27.24 2.08 -22.15
CA PHE A 890 -28.52 1.77 -22.80
C PHE A 890 -29.34 3.03 -23.13
N SER A 891 -29.10 4.13 -22.41
CA SER A 891 -29.81 5.40 -22.57
C SER A 891 -29.14 6.37 -23.53
N LEU A 892 -27.95 6.06 -24.06
CA LEU A 892 -27.25 6.90 -25.05
C LEU A 892 -28.12 7.31 -26.25
N PRO A 893 -29.01 6.45 -26.82
CA PRO A 893 -29.89 6.85 -27.92
C PRO A 893 -30.79 8.05 -27.59
N LEU A 894 -31.17 8.24 -26.31
CA LEU A 894 -32.02 9.36 -25.88
C LEU A 894 -31.35 10.73 -26.03
N ILE A 895 -30.01 10.76 -26.03
CA ILE A 895 -29.22 11.99 -26.24
C ILE A 895 -28.59 12.06 -27.65
N CYS A 896 -28.46 10.92 -28.34
CA CYS A 896 -27.93 10.79 -29.70
C CYS A 896 -28.97 11.03 -30.80
N ASN A 897 -29.84 12.04 -30.66
CA ASN A 897 -30.97 12.25 -31.55
C ASN A 897 -30.66 12.87 -32.92
N THR A 898 -29.40 13.23 -33.18
CA THR A 898 -28.96 13.83 -34.45
C THR A 898 -27.59 13.31 -34.84
N GLY A 899 -27.30 13.23 -36.14
CA GLY A 899 -26.05 12.63 -36.63
C GLY A 899 -24.78 13.26 -36.07
N TYR A 900 -24.76 14.59 -35.84
CA TYR A 900 -23.57 15.25 -35.27
C TYR A 900 -23.39 14.94 -33.78
N LYS A 901 -24.48 14.78 -33.01
CA LYS A 901 -24.41 14.35 -31.61
C LYS A 901 -23.92 12.92 -31.51
N THR A 902 -24.45 12.00 -32.32
CA THR A 902 -23.98 10.61 -32.35
C THR A 902 -22.48 10.54 -32.62
N LYS A 903 -21.99 11.27 -33.62
CA LYS A 903 -20.56 11.35 -33.95
C LYS A 903 -19.71 11.95 -32.82
N PHE A 904 -20.23 12.96 -32.12
CA PHE A 904 -19.57 13.55 -30.97
C PHE A 904 -19.43 12.54 -29.82
N PHE A 905 -20.50 11.82 -29.48
CA PHE A 905 -20.49 10.84 -28.39
C PHE A 905 -19.70 9.56 -28.70
N ILE A 906 -19.61 9.15 -29.97
CA ILE A 906 -18.70 8.06 -30.40
C ILE A 906 -17.27 8.33 -29.94
N SER A 907 -16.80 9.58 -30.02
CA SER A 907 -15.45 9.94 -29.55
C SER A 907 -15.24 9.64 -28.06
N PHE A 908 -16.27 9.80 -27.22
CA PHE A 908 -16.20 9.46 -25.79
C PHE A 908 -16.24 7.96 -25.54
N ILE A 909 -17.01 7.20 -26.32
CA ILE A 909 -17.02 5.72 -26.25
C ILE A 909 -15.64 5.17 -26.63
N LEU A 910 -15.04 5.70 -27.69
CA LEU A 910 -13.69 5.31 -28.10
C LEU A 910 -12.65 5.69 -27.05
N LEU A 911 -12.80 6.86 -26.40
CA LEU A 911 -11.94 7.25 -25.27
C LEU A 911 -12.11 6.31 -24.07
N PHE A 912 -13.34 5.89 -23.77
CA PHE A 912 -13.61 4.92 -22.69
C PHE A 912 -12.88 3.60 -22.94
N ILE A 913 -13.02 3.05 -24.16
CA ILE A 913 -12.32 1.81 -24.57
C ILE A 913 -10.80 2.00 -24.50
N PHE A 914 -10.30 3.10 -25.04
CA PHE A 914 -8.87 3.44 -25.00
C PHE A 914 -8.33 3.46 -23.57
N SER A 915 -9.04 4.14 -22.66
CA SER A 915 -8.62 4.32 -21.26
C SER A 915 -8.72 3.04 -20.42
N ILE A 916 -9.49 2.06 -20.89
CA ILE A 916 -9.63 0.75 -20.25
C ILE A 916 -8.57 -0.24 -20.75
N LEU A 917 -8.05 -0.06 -21.97
CA LEU A 917 -7.07 -0.94 -22.59
C LEU A 917 -5.62 -0.48 -22.46
N ILE A 918 -5.39 0.84 -22.40
CA ILE A 918 -4.06 1.45 -22.45
C ILE A 918 -3.81 2.24 -21.18
N MET A 919 -2.68 1.97 -20.53
CA MET A 919 -2.19 2.73 -19.38
C MET A 919 -1.24 3.82 -19.86
N LEU A 920 -1.44 5.05 -19.36
CA LEU A 920 -0.60 6.21 -19.70
C LEU A 920 0.42 6.59 -18.63
N GLN A 921 0.38 5.95 -17.47
CA GLN A 921 1.35 6.11 -16.38
C GLN A 921 1.66 4.76 -15.71
N PRO A 922 2.75 4.69 -14.92
CA PRO A 922 3.08 3.51 -14.12
C PRO A 922 1.94 3.07 -13.20
N TRP A 923 1.20 4.01 -12.59
CA TRP A 923 0.11 3.72 -11.67
C TRP A 923 -1.24 3.57 -12.38
N LYS A 924 -1.96 2.46 -12.14
CA LYS A 924 -3.20 2.14 -12.86
C LYS A 924 -4.34 3.13 -12.65
N TYR A 925 -4.44 3.67 -11.44
CA TYR A 925 -5.55 4.54 -11.07
C TYR A 925 -5.51 5.91 -11.72
N ASP A 926 -4.35 6.34 -12.25
CA ASP A 926 -4.25 7.60 -12.99
C ASP A 926 -5.14 7.62 -14.25
N ASN A 927 -5.51 6.46 -14.80
CA ASN A 927 -6.45 6.37 -15.92
C ASN A 927 -7.85 6.91 -15.59
N ILE A 928 -8.21 7.09 -14.30
CA ILE A 928 -9.48 7.74 -13.92
C ILE A 928 -9.59 9.16 -14.49
N LYS A 929 -8.45 9.85 -14.66
CA LYS A 929 -8.36 11.19 -15.25
C LYS A 929 -8.89 11.23 -16.69
N LEU A 930 -8.74 10.13 -17.43
CA LEU A 930 -9.31 9.98 -18.77
C LEU A 930 -10.79 9.54 -18.70
N LEU A 931 -11.09 8.58 -17.82
CA LEU A 931 -12.40 7.93 -17.71
C LEU A 931 -13.51 8.85 -17.16
N ASN A 932 -13.13 9.90 -16.44
CA ASN A 932 -14.05 10.94 -15.99
C ASN A 932 -14.84 11.58 -17.15
N PHE A 933 -14.22 11.79 -18.31
CA PHE A 933 -14.90 12.45 -19.44
C PHE A 933 -16.01 11.59 -20.07
N PRO A 934 -15.78 10.30 -20.41
CA PRO A 934 -16.87 9.40 -20.78
C PRO A 934 -17.92 9.23 -19.68
N PHE A 935 -17.51 9.19 -18.41
CA PHE A 935 -18.43 9.10 -17.29
C PHE A 935 -19.41 10.30 -17.24
N PHE A 936 -18.95 11.52 -17.51
CA PHE A 936 -19.82 12.70 -17.63
C PHE A 936 -20.93 12.54 -18.68
N ILE A 937 -20.64 11.86 -19.79
CA ILE A 937 -21.63 11.60 -20.85
C ILE A 937 -22.59 10.48 -20.44
N LEU A 938 -22.10 9.44 -19.77
CA LEU A 938 -22.96 8.38 -19.22
C LEU A 938 -23.89 8.91 -18.13
N ALA A 939 -23.41 9.83 -17.29
CA ALA A 939 -24.23 10.55 -16.32
C ALA A 939 -25.32 11.39 -17.02
N LEU A 940 -24.99 12.08 -18.12
CA LEU A 940 -25.98 12.84 -18.90
C LEU A 940 -27.06 11.93 -19.51
N ALA A 941 -26.67 10.79 -20.07
CA ALA A 941 -27.60 9.80 -20.61
C ALA A 941 -28.51 9.22 -19.52
N THR A 942 -27.93 8.91 -18.36
CA THR A 942 -28.67 8.44 -17.17
C THR A 942 -29.67 9.48 -16.68
N ALA A 943 -29.25 10.75 -16.54
CA ALA A 943 -30.15 11.83 -16.15
C ALA A 943 -31.30 12.01 -17.15
N ARG A 944 -31.02 11.91 -18.45
CA ARG A 944 -32.05 12.01 -19.50
C ARG A 944 -33.07 10.87 -19.40
N PHE A 945 -32.62 9.66 -19.05
CA PHE A 945 -33.47 8.50 -18.83
C PHE A 945 -34.32 8.63 -17.57
N LEU A 946 -33.76 9.08 -16.45
CA LEU A 946 -34.52 9.30 -15.21
C LEU A 946 -35.65 10.32 -15.43
N VAL A 947 -35.39 11.41 -16.13
CA VAL A 947 -36.44 12.38 -16.50
C VAL A 947 -37.42 11.78 -17.50
N PHE A 948 -36.94 10.99 -18.46
CA PHE A 948 -37.82 10.29 -19.40
C PHE A 948 -38.80 9.35 -18.68
N LEU A 949 -38.36 8.63 -17.64
CA LEU A 949 -39.26 7.78 -16.84
C LEU A 949 -40.37 8.59 -16.19
N LEU A 950 -40.06 9.77 -15.64
CA LEU A 950 -41.07 10.67 -15.05
C LEU A 950 -42.04 11.27 -16.08
N ASP A 951 -41.64 11.33 -17.35
CA ASP A 951 -42.50 11.77 -18.45
C ASP A 951 -43.47 10.66 -18.93
N ILE A 952 -43.20 9.39 -18.58
CA ILE A 952 -44.09 8.26 -18.92
C ILE A 952 -45.38 8.41 -18.12
N ARG A 953 -46.51 8.38 -18.83
CA ARG A 953 -47.85 8.30 -18.24
C ARG A 953 -48.39 6.89 -18.40
N LEU A 954 -48.60 6.19 -17.29
CA LEU A 954 -49.27 4.88 -17.27
C LEU A 954 -50.70 5.03 -16.73
N GLU A 955 -51.55 4.05 -17.01
CA GLU A 955 -52.90 3.99 -16.46
C GLU A 955 -52.90 3.35 -15.06
N GLY A 956 -53.65 3.94 -14.12
CA GLY A 956 -53.91 3.36 -12.80
C GLY A 956 -52.72 3.36 -11.83
N LEU A 957 -52.66 2.36 -10.94
CA LEU A 957 -51.69 2.25 -9.83
C LEU A 957 -50.22 2.25 -10.27
N LEU A 958 -49.92 1.87 -11.52
CA LEU A 958 -48.55 1.80 -12.03
C LEU A 958 -47.90 3.19 -12.21
N ASP A 959 -48.69 4.23 -12.53
CA ASP A 959 -48.18 5.62 -12.65
C ASP A 959 -47.64 6.13 -11.30
N CYS A 960 -48.34 5.76 -10.22
CA CYS A 960 -47.94 6.10 -8.85
C CYS A 960 -46.63 5.42 -8.41
N LEU A 961 -46.21 4.32 -9.06
CA LEU A 961 -44.98 3.59 -8.71
C LEU A 961 -43.72 4.14 -9.41
N ILE A 962 -43.86 4.88 -10.52
CA ILE A 962 -42.73 5.42 -11.28
C ILE A 962 -41.92 6.41 -10.44
N THR A 963 -42.58 7.35 -9.77
CA THR A 963 -41.90 8.39 -8.99
C THR A 963 -41.08 7.78 -7.84
N PRO A 964 -41.63 6.88 -6.99
CA PRO A 964 -40.85 6.14 -6.00
C PRO A 964 -39.68 5.37 -6.61
N LEU A 965 -39.87 4.68 -7.74
CA LEU A 965 -38.81 3.93 -8.41
C LEU A 965 -37.65 4.84 -8.85
N VAL A 966 -37.96 5.98 -9.47
CA VAL A 966 -36.95 6.98 -9.87
C VAL A 966 -36.21 7.54 -8.65
N LEU A 967 -36.92 7.81 -7.55
CA LEU A 967 -36.29 8.25 -6.30
C LEU A 967 -35.33 7.19 -5.74
N ILE A 968 -35.73 5.92 -5.72
CA ILE A 968 -34.88 4.81 -5.27
C ILE A 968 -33.64 4.69 -6.16
N LEU A 969 -33.80 4.76 -7.49
CA LEU A 969 -32.67 4.74 -8.42
C LEU A 969 -31.71 5.90 -8.19
N CYS A 970 -32.23 7.12 -7.99
CA CYS A 970 -31.42 8.28 -7.65
C CYS A 970 -30.62 8.05 -6.36
N ILE A 971 -31.26 7.53 -5.31
CA ILE A 971 -30.59 7.22 -4.03
C ILE A 971 -29.47 6.21 -4.25
N ILE A 972 -29.73 5.11 -4.96
CA ILE A 972 -28.73 4.07 -5.25
C ILE A 972 -27.52 4.64 -6.00
N ILE A 973 -27.74 5.59 -6.92
CA ILE A 973 -26.66 6.17 -7.72
C ILE A 973 -25.80 7.14 -6.90
N ILE A 974 -26.40 7.95 -6.02
CA ILE A 974 -25.69 9.02 -5.27
C ILE A 974 -25.12 8.56 -3.94
N LEU A 975 -25.64 7.46 -3.37
CA LEU A 975 -25.20 6.92 -2.09
C LEU A 975 -23.69 6.68 -1.99
N PRO A 976 -22.98 6.15 -3.02
CA PRO A 976 -21.54 5.93 -2.95
C PRO A 976 -20.76 7.23 -2.72
N GLY A 977 -21.08 8.30 -3.45
CA GLY A 977 -20.40 9.59 -3.29
C GLY A 977 -20.71 10.25 -1.95
N LEU A 978 -21.95 10.11 -1.45
CA LEU A 978 -22.31 10.61 -0.12
C LEU A 978 -21.55 9.87 1.00
N LEU A 979 -21.45 8.54 0.93
CA LEU A 979 -20.71 7.74 1.90
C LEU A 979 -19.21 8.05 1.88
N SER A 980 -18.63 8.22 0.69
CA SER A 980 -17.25 8.64 0.53
C SER A 980 -16.99 10.02 1.17
N MET A 981 -17.85 11.01 0.89
CA MET A 981 -17.72 12.35 1.49
C MET A 981 -17.91 12.33 3.01
N ALA A 982 -18.80 11.47 3.53
CA ALA A 982 -18.98 11.28 4.97
C ALA A 982 -17.76 10.61 5.62
N SER A 983 -17.21 9.56 5.01
CA SER A 983 -15.99 8.88 5.48
C SER A 983 -14.82 9.87 5.56
N VAL A 984 -14.67 10.71 4.54
CA VAL A 984 -13.64 11.73 4.45
C VAL A 984 -13.78 12.81 5.53
N ALA A 985 -15.01 13.19 5.91
CA ALA A 985 -15.24 14.17 6.97
C ALA A 985 -14.84 13.65 8.37
N VAL A 986 -14.75 12.32 8.54
CA VAL A 986 -14.41 11.66 9.81
C VAL A 986 -12.96 11.18 9.84
N ASN A 987 -12.40 10.79 8.69
CA ASN A 987 -11.06 10.22 8.56
C ASN A 987 -9.98 11.27 8.34
N VAL A 988 -9.46 11.79 9.44
CA VAL A 988 -8.40 12.80 9.46
C VAL A 988 -7.09 12.18 9.95
N SER A 989 -5.98 12.50 9.28
CA SER A 989 -4.62 12.04 9.62
C SER A 989 -3.74 13.24 9.94
N GLU A 990 -2.90 13.12 10.97
CA GLU A 990 -1.92 14.16 11.30
C GLU A 990 -0.87 14.26 10.19
N LEU A 991 -0.69 15.44 9.62
CA LEU A 991 0.24 15.72 8.53
C LEU A 991 1.56 16.29 9.05
N PHE A 992 1.53 17.30 9.92
CA PHE A 992 2.74 17.85 10.53
C PHE A 992 2.51 18.06 12.02
N ASP A 993 3.37 17.49 12.85
CA ASP A 993 3.39 17.84 14.28
C ASP A 993 4.01 19.24 14.48
N GLN A 994 3.99 19.73 15.73
CA GLN A 994 4.57 21.01 16.08
C GLN A 994 6.08 21.10 15.75
N GLU A 995 6.80 20.01 15.95
CA GLU A 995 8.25 19.93 15.76
C GLU A 995 8.62 20.14 14.28
N LEU A 996 7.91 19.46 13.37
CA LEU A 996 8.05 19.61 11.92
C LEU A 996 7.69 21.02 11.44
N ILE A 997 6.68 21.65 12.04
CA ILE A 997 6.32 23.04 11.72
C ILE A 997 7.47 23.99 12.11
N GLN A 998 8.02 23.84 13.32
CA GLN A 998 9.14 24.63 13.80
C GLN A 998 10.39 24.44 12.93
N ILE A 999 10.68 23.20 12.50
CA ILE A 999 11.77 22.88 11.57
C ILE A 999 11.57 23.61 10.24
N GLY A 1000 10.36 23.53 9.67
CA GLY A 1000 10.03 24.19 8.41
C GLY A 1000 10.23 25.70 8.49
N GLU A 1001 9.80 26.33 9.58
CA GLU A 1001 10.02 27.75 9.81
C GLU A 1001 11.50 28.11 9.98
N PHE A 1002 12.22 27.33 10.79
CA PHE A 1002 13.64 27.53 11.04
C PHE A 1002 14.45 27.44 9.74
N VAL A 1003 14.27 26.35 8.97
CA VAL A 1003 14.96 26.13 7.69
C VAL A 1003 14.62 27.25 6.71
N SER A 1004 13.35 27.66 6.64
CA SER A 1004 12.93 28.75 5.74
C SER A 1004 13.61 30.08 6.05
N LYS A 1005 13.89 30.37 7.33
CA LYS A 1005 14.47 31.65 7.79
C LYS A 1005 16.01 31.64 7.77
N ASN A 1006 16.64 30.49 8.02
CA ASN A 1006 18.08 30.41 8.33
C ASN A 1006 18.93 29.72 7.25
N THR A 1007 18.35 29.31 6.12
CA THR A 1007 19.10 28.68 5.01
C THR A 1007 18.88 29.41 3.69
N GLU A 1008 19.80 29.27 2.75
CA GLU A 1008 19.71 29.86 1.41
C GLU A 1008 18.54 29.25 0.63
N LYS A 1009 17.88 30.04 -0.24
CA LYS A 1009 16.69 29.57 -0.99
C LYS A 1009 16.99 28.38 -1.91
N ASN A 1010 18.21 28.35 -2.46
CA ASN A 1010 18.74 27.30 -3.33
C ASN A 1010 19.51 26.21 -2.56
N ALA A 1011 19.42 26.18 -1.23
CA ALA A 1011 20.08 25.17 -0.42
C ALA A 1011 19.60 23.75 -0.80
N LEU A 1012 20.56 22.84 -0.88
CA LEU A 1012 20.34 21.44 -1.18
C LEU A 1012 20.51 20.61 0.10
N PHE A 1013 19.45 19.90 0.46
CA PHE A 1013 19.41 19.05 1.64
C PHE A 1013 19.54 17.58 1.27
N ALA A 1014 20.39 16.86 1.99
CA ALA A 1014 20.37 15.41 2.04
C ALA A 1014 19.62 14.92 3.29
N VAL A 1015 18.91 13.80 3.17
CA VAL A 1015 18.22 13.14 4.27
C VAL A 1015 18.50 11.64 4.27
N PRO A 1016 18.61 11.01 5.45
CA PRO A 1016 18.82 9.56 5.55
C PRO A 1016 17.57 8.78 5.13
N ASP A 1017 16.38 9.25 5.50
CA ASP A 1017 15.10 8.63 5.14
C ASP A 1017 14.50 9.28 3.88
N THR A 1018 14.74 8.65 2.74
CA THR A 1018 14.22 9.13 1.45
C THR A 1018 12.70 8.96 1.32
N ASN A 1019 12.06 8.09 2.11
CA ASN A 1019 10.63 7.83 2.04
C ASN A 1019 9.79 8.78 2.92
N PHE A 1020 10.44 9.72 3.60
CA PHE A 1020 9.78 10.73 4.42
C PHE A 1020 9.08 11.80 3.57
N HIS A 1021 7.87 11.50 3.10
CA HIS A 1021 7.10 12.36 2.20
C HIS A 1021 6.61 13.68 2.83
N ARG A 1022 6.51 13.72 4.17
CA ARG A 1022 6.11 14.91 4.94
C ARG A 1022 7.32 15.76 5.35
N ASN A 1023 8.42 15.65 4.61
CA ASN A 1023 9.67 16.34 4.93
C ASN A 1023 9.47 17.87 4.97
N PRO A 1024 9.70 18.54 6.11
CA PRO A 1024 9.43 19.97 6.30
C PRO A 1024 10.40 20.86 5.51
N VAL A 1025 11.56 20.34 5.12
CA VAL A 1025 12.56 21.05 4.30
C VAL A 1025 11.98 21.45 2.94
N THR A 1026 11.26 20.55 2.28
CA THR A 1026 10.58 20.85 1.01
C THR A 1026 9.16 21.34 1.23
N THR A 1027 8.38 20.68 2.09
CA THR A 1027 6.93 20.90 2.18
C THR A 1027 6.56 22.22 2.85
N LEU A 1028 7.39 22.70 3.78
CA LEU A 1028 7.15 23.93 4.54
C LEU A 1028 8.17 25.01 4.22
N ALA A 1029 9.46 24.65 4.10
CA ALA A 1029 10.54 25.61 3.84
C ALA A 1029 10.84 25.84 2.35
N GLY A 1030 10.42 24.95 1.45
CA GLY A 1030 10.62 25.09 0.00
C GLY A 1030 12.05 24.86 -0.50
N ARG A 1031 12.96 24.36 0.34
CA ARG A 1031 14.33 23.99 -0.07
C ARG A 1031 14.29 22.71 -0.91
N GLN A 1032 15.36 22.44 -1.65
CA GLN A 1032 15.43 21.26 -2.51
C GLN A 1032 16.02 20.06 -1.75
N LEU A 1033 15.49 18.87 -2.04
CA LEU A 1033 16.10 17.60 -1.59
C LEU A 1033 17.00 17.02 -2.68
N LEU A 1034 18.07 16.36 -2.24
CA LEU A 1034 18.91 15.53 -3.09
C LEU A 1034 18.06 14.45 -3.76
N VAL A 1035 17.34 13.69 -2.95
CA VAL A 1035 16.39 12.64 -3.33
C VAL A 1035 15.28 12.55 -2.28
N GLY A 1036 14.02 12.63 -2.71
CA GLY A 1036 12.83 12.50 -1.86
C GLY A 1036 12.06 11.20 -2.10
N GLN A 1037 10.77 11.19 -1.74
CA GLN A 1037 9.93 9.98 -1.70
C GLN A 1037 9.94 9.20 -3.02
N GLU A 1038 10.37 7.94 -2.97
CA GLU A 1038 10.52 7.10 -4.15
C GLU A 1038 9.20 6.85 -4.88
N GLY A 1039 8.09 6.72 -4.16
CA GLY A 1039 6.76 6.54 -4.77
C GLY A 1039 6.38 7.67 -5.72
N TRP A 1040 6.69 8.91 -5.36
CA TRP A 1040 6.46 10.06 -6.25
C TRP A 1040 7.44 10.07 -7.42
N LEU A 1041 8.72 9.76 -7.19
CA LEU A 1041 9.69 9.70 -8.29
C LEU A 1041 9.28 8.65 -9.33
N TRP A 1042 8.86 7.47 -8.87
CA TRP A 1042 8.37 6.38 -9.71
C TRP A 1042 7.11 6.75 -10.49
N SER A 1043 6.07 7.30 -9.85
CA SER A 1043 4.82 7.68 -10.53
C SER A 1043 5.02 8.75 -11.61
N HIS A 1044 6.09 9.53 -11.46
CA HIS A 1044 6.51 10.57 -12.41
C HIS A 1044 7.60 10.10 -13.39
N GLY A 1045 7.94 8.81 -13.44
CA GLY A 1045 8.90 8.26 -14.39
C GLY A 1045 10.35 8.71 -14.16
N ILE A 1046 10.67 9.16 -12.94
CA ILE A 1046 12.03 9.55 -12.53
C ILE A 1046 12.69 8.34 -11.86
N ASN A 1047 13.67 7.75 -12.54
CA ASN A 1047 14.52 6.73 -11.94
C ASN A 1047 15.58 7.45 -11.09
N ALA A 1048 15.43 7.40 -9.77
CA ALA A 1048 16.47 7.94 -8.89
C ALA A 1048 17.79 7.23 -9.15
N ASP A 1049 18.81 7.99 -9.51
CA ASP A 1049 20.16 7.47 -9.71
C ASP A 1049 20.77 6.85 -8.43
N SER A 1050 21.62 5.86 -8.65
CA SER A 1050 22.34 5.09 -7.64
C SER A 1050 23.20 5.97 -6.72
N GLU A 1051 23.86 7.01 -7.23
CA GLU A 1051 24.75 7.85 -6.42
C GLU A 1051 24.00 8.70 -5.40
N ARG A 1052 22.83 9.27 -5.77
CA ARG A 1052 22.00 10.03 -4.83
C ARG A 1052 21.41 9.14 -3.74
N ARG A 1053 21.03 7.90 -4.09
CA ARG A 1053 20.60 6.90 -3.09
C ARG A 1053 21.75 6.48 -2.17
N GLN A 1054 22.96 6.38 -2.71
CA GLN A 1054 24.15 6.06 -1.91
C GLN A 1054 24.41 7.12 -0.85
N VAL A 1055 24.19 8.41 -1.13
CA VAL A 1055 24.29 9.45 -0.08
C VAL A 1055 23.37 9.17 1.10
N ALA A 1056 22.07 8.93 0.85
CA ALA A 1056 21.13 8.60 1.92
C ALA A 1056 21.51 7.30 2.66
N THR A 1057 21.97 6.30 1.92
CA THR A 1057 22.43 5.01 2.46
C THR A 1057 23.66 5.17 3.37
N TYR A 1058 24.63 6.00 2.99
CA TYR A 1058 25.80 6.28 3.81
C TYR A 1058 25.45 7.11 5.04
N LEU A 1059 24.53 8.07 4.89
CA LEU A 1059 24.00 8.81 6.05
C LEU A 1059 23.39 7.86 7.08
N SER A 1060 22.59 6.88 6.67
CA SER A 1060 21.92 5.95 7.60
C SER A 1060 22.82 4.82 8.12
N ASN A 1061 23.69 4.26 7.27
CA ASN A 1061 24.45 3.04 7.59
C ASN A 1061 25.91 3.30 7.99
N GLY A 1062 26.36 4.56 7.90
CA GLY A 1062 27.72 4.97 8.20
C GLY A 1062 28.73 4.60 7.12
N ILE A 1063 29.95 5.07 7.33
CA ILE A 1063 31.12 4.79 6.48
C ILE A 1063 32.05 3.84 7.22
N ARG A 1064 32.55 2.80 6.55
CA ARG A 1064 33.35 1.72 7.17
C ARG A 1064 34.80 1.63 6.65
N GLN A 1065 35.12 2.32 5.56
CA GLN A 1065 36.46 2.32 4.92
C GLN A 1065 36.86 3.73 4.48
N ASP A 1066 38.16 4.05 4.47
CA ASP A 1066 38.65 5.38 4.03
C ASP A 1066 38.32 5.70 2.57
N THR A 1067 38.31 4.69 1.69
CA THR A 1067 37.90 4.84 0.29
C THR A 1067 36.44 5.30 0.16
N GLN A 1068 35.56 4.79 1.02
CA GLN A 1068 34.16 5.21 1.12
C GLN A 1068 34.04 6.63 1.68
N LYS A 1069 34.94 7.03 2.59
CA LYS A 1069 35.01 8.39 3.12
C LYS A 1069 35.29 9.40 2.02
N THR A 1070 36.35 9.17 1.23
CA THR A 1070 36.69 10.04 0.09
C THR A 1070 35.60 10.04 -0.97
N TYR A 1071 35.01 8.88 -1.27
CA TYR A 1071 33.92 8.80 -2.23
C TYR A 1071 32.67 9.57 -1.75
N PHE A 1072 32.28 9.44 -0.48
CA PHE A 1072 31.17 10.20 0.10
C PHE A 1072 31.44 11.71 0.11
N GLN A 1073 32.67 12.15 0.44
CA GLN A 1073 33.07 13.56 0.29
C GLN A 1073 32.91 14.05 -1.16
N ASN A 1074 33.36 13.24 -2.12
CA ASN A 1074 33.23 13.56 -3.53
C ASN A 1074 31.77 13.64 -3.97
N LEU A 1075 30.87 12.81 -3.43
CA LEU A 1075 29.44 12.91 -3.70
C LEU A 1075 28.83 14.21 -3.14
N PHE A 1076 29.22 14.62 -1.93
CA PHE A 1076 28.79 15.90 -1.36
C PHE A 1076 29.23 17.11 -2.18
N LEU A 1077 30.47 17.09 -2.67
CA LEU A 1077 31.02 18.12 -3.56
C LEU A 1077 30.34 18.07 -4.94
N LYS A 1078 30.19 16.88 -5.52
CA LYS A 1078 29.59 16.67 -6.85
C LYS A 1078 28.16 17.20 -6.92
N PHE A 1079 27.35 16.93 -5.90
CA PHE A 1079 25.96 17.39 -5.85
C PHE A 1079 25.80 18.76 -5.18
N ASN A 1080 26.87 19.34 -4.63
CA ASN A 1080 26.85 20.60 -3.89
C ASN A 1080 25.84 20.58 -2.72
N ILE A 1081 25.92 19.52 -1.89
CA ILE A 1081 25.06 19.34 -0.73
C ILE A 1081 25.49 20.33 0.37
N THR A 1082 24.59 21.22 0.78
CA THR A 1082 24.90 22.29 1.74
C THR A 1082 24.37 22.01 3.14
N TYR A 1083 23.32 21.20 3.27
CA TYR A 1083 22.73 20.85 4.55
C TYR A 1083 22.32 19.37 4.62
N ILE A 1084 22.21 18.88 5.85
CA ILE A 1084 21.68 17.56 6.15
C ILE A 1084 20.57 17.74 7.18
N MET A 1085 19.41 17.14 6.94
CA MET A 1085 18.38 16.98 7.97
C MET A 1085 18.40 15.53 8.44
N ASP A 1086 18.64 15.35 9.74
CA ASP A 1086 18.56 14.09 10.43
C ASP A 1086 17.16 13.94 11.04
N SER A 1087 16.46 12.88 10.65
CA SER A 1087 15.14 12.53 11.17
C SER A 1087 15.24 11.30 12.05
N ASP A 1088 14.69 11.34 13.26
CA ASP A 1088 14.71 10.27 14.26
C ASP A 1088 16.12 9.80 14.62
N TYR A 1089 17.12 10.69 14.58
CA TYR A 1089 18.53 10.38 14.84
C TYR A 1089 19.05 9.22 13.97
N LYS A 1090 18.54 9.09 12.74
CA LYS A 1090 18.89 8.04 11.78
C LYS A 1090 20.29 8.20 11.19
N ILE A 1091 20.93 9.37 11.30
CA ILE A 1091 22.32 9.53 10.87
C ILE A 1091 23.25 8.71 11.77
N HIS A 1092 24.05 7.85 11.14
CA HIS A 1092 25.04 7.03 11.82
C HIS A 1092 26.13 7.87 12.48
N SER A 1093 26.54 7.54 13.71
CA SER A 1093 27.51 8.32 14.52
C SER A 1093 28.84 8.57 13.78
N SER A 1094 29.36 7.55 13.08
CA SER A 1094 30.58 7.67 12.28
C SER A 1094 30.54 8.82 11.27
N ILE A 1095 29.38 9.15 10.71
CA ILE A 1095 29.25 10.28 9.78
C ILE A 1095 29.47 11.60 10.51
N ILE A 1096 28.90 11.76 11.70
CA ILE A 1096 29.03 12.97 12.52
C ILE A 1096 30.47 13.12 13.04
N GLU A 1097 31.13 12.01 13.38
CA GLU A 1097 32.50 12.01 13.92
C GLU A 1097 33.57 12.28 12.84
N HIS A 1098 33.39 11.75 11.62
CA HIS A 1098 34.41 11.79 10.59
C HIS A 1098 34.35 13.03 9.69
N PHE A 1099 33.27 13.80 9.76
CA PHE A 1099 32.99 14.94 8.88
C PHE A 1099 32.64 16.17 9.70
N ASN A 1100 33.15 17.32 9.25
CA ASN A 1100 32.92 18.58 9.96
C ASN A 1100 31.53 19.13 9.61
N PHE A 1101 30.55 18.74 10.42
CA PHE A 1101 29.18 19.22 10.32
C PHE A 1101 28.88 20.19 11.46
N LEU A 1102 28.45 21.40 11.09
CA LEU A 1102 28.00 22.37 12.08
C LEU A 1102 26.51 22.13 12.36
N LYS A 1103 26.20 21.61 13.54
CA LYS A 1103 24.82 21.51 14.01
C LYS A 1103 24.27 22.92 14.22
N ILE A 1104 23.23 23.29 13.48
CA ILE A 1104 22.60 24.62 13.56
C ILE A 1104 21.24 24.59 14.25
N TRP A 1105 20.65 23.40 14.43
CA TRP A 1105 19.37 23.21 15.08
C TRP A 1105 19.22 21.76 15.57
N GLU A 1106 18.51 21.58 16.68
CA GLU A 1106 18.24 20.28 17.31
C GLU A 1106 16.93 20.35 18.10
N SER A 1107 16.22 19.23 18.11
CA SER A 1107 15.01 18.99 18.89
C SER A 1107 14.96 17.53 19.36
N GLU A 1108 13.82 17.11 19.91
CA GLU A 1108 13.64 15.77 20.49
C GLU A 1108 13.87 14.66 19.47
N ASN A 1109 13.42 14.84 18.22
CA ASN A 1109 13.51 13.81 17.17
C ASN A 1109 14.37 14.22 15.96
N TYR A 1110 14.80 15.48 15.83
CA TYR A 1110 15.43 15.97 14.60
C TYR A 1110 16.68 16.82 14.85
N ARG A 1111 17.60 16.80 13.89
CA ARG A 1111 18.80 17.66 13.87
C ARG A 1111 19.04 18.23 12.48
N ILE A 1112 19.52 19.46 12.41
CA ILE A 1112 19.95 20.06 11.15
C ILE A 1112 21.42 20.41 11.23
N PHE A 1113 22.15 19.96 10.22
CA PHE A 1113 23.57 20.21 10.06
C PHE A 1113 23.83 21.04 8.81
N ARG A 1114 24.72 22.03 8.93
CA ARG A 1114 25.35 22.71 7.81
C ARG A 1114 26.65 21.99 7.47
N VAL A 1115 26.85 21.71 6.18
CA VAL A 1115 28.07 21.10 5.67
C VAL A 1115 29.17 22.16 5.61
N ILE A 1116 30.31 21.89 6.25
CA ILE A 1116 31.52 22.71 6.14
C ILE A 1116 32.52 21.93 5.31
N PHE A 1117 32.80 22.42 4.10
CA PHE A 1117 33.92 21.93 3.30
C PHE A 1117 35.19 22.60 3.80
N ASN A 1118 36.20 21.81 4.14
CA ASN A 1118 37.56 22.30 4.44
C ASN A 1118 38.34 22.50 3.14
#